data_AF-K2RAT2-F1
#
_entry.id   AF-K2RAT2-F1
#
_cell.length_a   1.000
_cell.length_b   1.000
_cell.length_c   1.000
_cell.angle_alpha   90.00
_cell.angle_beta   90.00
_cell.angle_gamma   90.00
#
_symmetry.space_group_name_H-M   'P 1'
#
loop_
_entity.id
_entity.type
_entity.pdbx_description
1 polymer ?
#
loop_
_entity_poly.entity_id
_entity_poly.type
_entity_poly.pdbx_seq_one_letter_code
_entity_poly.pdbx_strand_id
1 'polypeptide(L)'
;MASMQFFQLLQAEFPALVVFALLLTFVTFIATTYFPRLNRKSRGIHIPYVGHRRGPWLDIKTKSRWITASEELLKEGWDQYGGSPFRVLTTIGELIILRPELITEVSNSSLFSSYNSKLKSFAAEYPGAEPMAFSQGEMQVLIETLIHSITQSLGTAIPAIAEEMAALQDDLLPGSSDDFTGVRFKDLATNIAARLSARVFLGERVARDREWLRLSLAYVSACMMAVAKLAVLHPRLRRPASLFMPEFWRMPKLLRGLRKRVAAEVRARKRTVGGSRPLREKLSSPLAPQQPQASPLDVLQWMVDKADAGVPFDPVLGQIYLSFVSTHTTSLTMVAAMYELLANPEYIQPLRQEVSDVLAEEKGWTKRALQKMVLMDSVLKESQRLHMLGPVSGLRYARQTVTLSDGTEVPEGAVVAFPTWPMRSTMFYRDPDRFDGYRFVRMRHEPGNAAAHYYVSTSVAHVGFGHGKNSCPGRFLANSVLKIALAFLITNYDWKADGKGLTSSITSCAVFVMASQTVCISAPASSPQDRGSRRDAVGRMNYLKHLEIYKLVPPFKVAQPDLDPDFPPSNLVFEQGPEEVVEDIRGREDQFDLDNNAFCIRRNEFKPVGFDDTEEVKKSFSPQIVDLIQREIPDAEFIHILNWVVRNTGFRPLNSGLTVHRSEDMGPKIKPTSPYFQVHNDCSHTCGLKRFVPMLEALGKAGAANKRIRLINVWRPIDHPVGDCHLALCDGSTFDEERCQEGIGVIPGNYVCDVLYPGYSEKQKWYYMSHQRPDEVWLFKQFDSRPAGPALCCPHSAFWEKSPDECTHPRKSIEVRALVVSP
;
A
#
# COMPACT_ATOMS: atom_id res chain seq x y z
N MET A 1 -72.52 -8.95 -30.34
CA MET A 1 -72.71 -9.71 -29.08
C MET A 1 -71.87 -11.00 -29.02
N ALA A 2 -71.58 -11.69 -30.13
CA ALA A 2 -70.78 -12.93 -30.10
C ALA A 2 -69.27 -12.74 -29.76
N SER A 3 -68.69 -11.55 -29.96
CA SER A 3 -67.28 -11.28 -29.64
C SER A 3 -67.00 -11.04 -28.14
N MET A 4 -67.99 -10.57 -27.38
CA MET A 4 -67.84 -10.35 -25.92
C MET A 4 -67.97 -11.64 -25.12
N GLN A 5 -68.76 -12.63 -25.58
CA GLN A 5 -68.84 -13.93 -24.94
C GLN A 5 -67.57 -14.76 -25.12
N PHE A 6 -66.88 -14.65 -26.27
CA PHE A 6 -65.60 -15.34 -26.51
C PHE A 6 -64.47 -14.80 -25.60
N PHE A 7 -64.43 -13.49 -25.36
CA PHE A 7 -63.45 -12.87 -24.46
C PHE A 7 -63.69 -13.18 -22.98
N GLN A 8 -64.96 -13.34 -22.56
CA GLN A 8 -65.28 -13.75 -21.19
C GLN A 8 -64.97 -15.23 -20.91
N LEU A 9 -65.12 -16.12 -21.90
CA LEU A 9 -64.69 -17.52 -21.81
C LEU A 9 -63.16 -17.65 -21.72
N LEU A 10 -62.42 -16.84 -22.49
CA LEU A 10 -60.95 -16.78 -22.42
C LEU A 10 -60.43 -16.25 -21.07
N GLN A 11 -61.11 -15.30 -20.43
CA GLN A 11 -60.74 -14.78 -19.10
C GLN A 11 -61.00 -15.78 -17.95
N ALA A 12 -61.97 -16.68 -18.10
CA ALA A 12 -62.29 -17.69 -17.08
C ALA A 12 -61.33 -18.89 -17.09
N GLU A 13 -60.82 -19.29 -18.26
CA GLU A 13 -59.92 -20.46 -18.38
C GLU A 13 -58.42 -20.12 -18.42
N PHE A 14 -58.05 -18.85 -18.65
CA PHE A 14 -56.64 -18.42 -18.66
C PHE A 14 -55.84 -18.78 -17.40
N PRO A 15 -56.39 -18.63 -16.17
CA PRO A 15 -55.67 -19.02 -14.96
C PRO A 15 -55.44 -20.53 -14.88
N ALA A 16 -56.41 -21.34 -15.33
CA ALA A 16 -56.33 -22.79 -15.30
C ALA A 16 -55.32 -23.32 -16.33
N LEU A 17 -55.28 -22.76 -17.53
CA LEU A 17 -54.30 -23.09 -18.58
C LEU A 17 -52.87 -22.69 -18.20
N VAL A 18 -52.69 -21.53 -17.56
CA VAL A 18 -51.37 -21.10 -17.07
C VAL A 18 -50.91 -21.96 -15.90
N VAL A 19 -51.80 -22.30 -14.95
CA VAL A 19 -51.48 -23.22 -13.84
C VAL A 19 -51.19 -24.63 -14.36
N PHE A 20 -51.94 -25.11 -15.34
CA PHE A 20 -51.70 -26.40 -15.99
C PHE A 20 -50.37 -26.40 -16.77
N ALA A 21 -50.04 -25.32 -17.49
CA ALA A 21 -48.76 -25.19 -18.18
C ALA A 21 -47.58 -25.12 -17.20
N LEU A 22 -47.74 -24.45 -16.05
CA LEU A 22 -46.75 -24.40 -14.97
C LEU A 22 -46.60 -25.75 -14.26
N LEU A 23 -47.69 -26.46 -14.01
CA LEU A 23 -47.66 -27.83 -13.48
C LEU A 23 -47.06 -28.82 -14.47
N LEU A 24 -47.40 -28.71 -15.75
CA LEU A 24 -46.84 -29.57 -16.80
C LEU A 24 -45.35 -29.27 -16.97
N THR A 25 -44.92 -28.01 -17.02
CA THR A 25 -43.47 -27.70 -17.02
C THR A 25 -42.79 -28.16 -15.73
N PHE A 26 -43.43 -28.07 -14.57
CA PHE A 26 -42.89 -28.61 -13.30
C PHE A 26 -42.79 -30.14 -13.30
N VAL A 27 -43.80 -30.85 -13.81
CA VAL A 27 -43.81 -32.31 -13.94
C VAL A 27 -42.85 -32.79 -15.02
N THR A 28 -42.72 -32.07 -16.13
CA THR A 28 -41.77 -32.39 -17.20
C THR A 28 -40.35 -32.06 -16.77
N PHE A 29 -40.16 -30.99 -15.99
CA PHE A 29 -38.91 -30.70 -15.28
C PHE A 29 -38.59 -31.83 -14.31
N ILE A 30 -39.52 -32.29 -13.46
CA ILE A 30 -39.32 -33.45 -12.59
C ILE A 30 -39.01 -34.70 -13.42
N ALA A 31 -39.77 -35.03 -14.46
CA ALA A 31 -39.55 -36.23 -15.26
C ALA A 31 -38.17 -36.22 -15.94
N THR A 32 -37.81 -35.13 -16.62
CA THR A 32 -36.49 -34.98 -17.29
C THR A 32 -35.34 -34.81 -16.31
N THR A 33 -35.58 -34.32 -15.08
CA THR A 33 -34.54 -34.18 -14.06
C THR A 33 -34.39 -35.38 -13.12
N TYR A 34 -35.44 -36.18 -12.92
CA TYR A 34 -35.58 -37.21 -11.89
C TYR A 34 -35.54 -38.64 -12.46
N PHE A 35 -36.14 -38.92 -13.63
CA PHE A 35 -36.07 -40.26 -14.25
C PHE A 35 -34.64 -40.67 -14.66
N PRO A 36 -33.78 -39.77 -15.17
CA PRO A 36 -32.38 -40.11 -15.41
C PRO A 36 -31.58 -40.37 -14.12
N ARG A 37 -32.09 -39.95 -12.95
CA ARG A 37 -31.40 -40.07 -11.64
C ARG A 37 -31.72 -41.36 -10.90
N LEU A 38 -32.93 -41.90 -11.05
CA LEU A 38 -33.22 -43.28 -10.60
C LEU A 38 -32.35 -44.30 -11.33
N ASN A 39 -31.93 -43.98 -12.57
CA ASN A 39 -31.14 -44.87 -13.41
C ASN A 39 -29.62 -44.57 -13.43
N ARG A 40 -29.18 -43.44 -12.86
CA ARG A 40 -27.74 -43.18 -12.66
C ARG A 40 -27.28 -43.88 -11.38
N LYS A 41 -27.32 -45.22 -11.39
CA LYS A 41 -26.52 -46.03 -10.48
C LYS A 41 -25.11 -45.46 -10.50
N SER A 42 -24.53 -45.25 -9.32
CA SER A 42 -23.09 -45.06 -9.10
C SER A 42 -22.32 -46.33 -9.51
N ARG A 43 -22.47 -46.77 -10.76
CA ARG A 43 -21.78 -47.93 -11.32
C ARG A 43 -20.28 -47.59 -11.33
N GLY A 44 -19.52 -48.24 -10.46
CA GLY A 44 -18.07 -48.36 -10.58
C GLY A 44 -17.19 -47.67 -9.53
N ILE A 45 -17.73 -47.02 -8.49
CA ILE A 45 -16.88 -46.41 -7.45
C ILE A 45 -16.97 -47.22 -6.15
N HIS A 46 -15.98 -48.06 -5.90
CA HIS A 46 -15.86 -48.91 -4.71
C HIS A 46 -15.43 -48.15 -3.44
N ILE A 47 -15.14 -46.85 -3.55
CA ILE A 47 -14.72 -45.99 -2.44
C ILE A 47 -15.94 -45.64 -1.56
N PRO A 48 -15.86 -45.80 -0.22
CA PRO A 48 -16.98 -45.53 0.68
C PRO A 48 -17.31 -44.04 0.81
N TYR A 49 -18.47 -43.70 1.39
CA TYR A 49 -18.96 -42.32 1.49
C TYR A 49 -19.15 -41.89 2.96
N VAL A 50 -18.79 -40.65 3.30
CA VAL A 50 -18.91 -40.07 4.64
C VAL A 50 -19.97 -38.98 4.68
N GLY A 51 -20.77 -38.96 5.75
CA GLY A 51 -21.67 -37.84 6.07
C GLY A 51 -22.91 -37.67 5.19
N HIS A 52 -23.24 -38.63 4.30
CA HIS A 52 -24.42 -38.55 3.45
C HIS A 52 -25.63 -39.28 4.04
N ARG A 53 -26.69 -38.52 4.38
CA ARG A 53 -28.04 -39.06 4.55
C ARG A 53 -28.75 -38.98 3.19
N ARG A 54 -29.00 -40.14 2.54
CA ARG A 54 -29.78 -40.20 1.29
C ARG A 54 -31.14 -39.53 1.47
N GLY A 55 -31.34 -38.38 0.82
CA GLY A 55 -32.60 -37.65 0.79
C GLY A 55 -32.87 -37.07 -0.60
N PRO A 56 -34.12 -37.08 -1.10
CA PRO A 56 -34.42 -36.75 -2.51
C PRO A 56 -34.45 -35.25 -2.85
N TRP A 57 -34.23 -34.37 -1.86
CA TRP A 57 -34.26 -32.92 -2.05
C TRP A 57 -33.03 -32.25 -1.45
N LEU A 58 -32.40 -31.42 -2.29
CA LEU A 58 -31.40 -30.40 -1.96
C LEU A 58 -30.44 -30.85 -0.84
N ASP A 59 -29.25 -31.35 -1.22
CA ASP A 59 -28.10 -31.61 -0.33
C ASP A 59 -27.60 -30.36 0.45
N ILE A 60 -28.42 -29.32 0.62
CA ILE A 60 -28.17 -28.13 1.42
C ILE A 60 -27.72 -28.53 2.82
N LYS A 61 -28.36 -29.49 3.50
CA LYS A 61 -27.93 -29.92 4.84
C LYS A 61 -26.52 -30.52 4.84
N THR A 62 -26.23 -31.41 3.88
CA THR A 62 -24.92 -32.05 3.71
C THR A 62 -23.84 -31.03 3.34
N LYS A 63 -24.13 -30.11 2.41
CA LYS A 63 -23.23 -29.01 2.03
C LYS A 63 -23.04 -27.98 3.14
N SER A 64 -24.09 -27.72 3.92
CA SER A 64 -24.01 -26.86 5.10
C SER A 64 -23.08 -27.48 6.13
N ARG A 65 -23.14 -28.80 6.34
CA ARG A 65 -22.21 -29.52 7.22
C ARG A 65 -20.75 -29.36 6.75
N TRP A 66 -20.49 -29.43 5.44
CA TRP A 66 -19.15 -29.11 4.91
C TRP A 66 -18.71 -27.67 5.22
N ILE A 67 -19.62 -26.69 5.17
CA ILE A 67 -19.28 -25.29 5.45
C ILE A 67 -18.97 -25.08 6.94
N THR A 68 -19.71 -25.73 7.84
CA THR A 68 -19.62 -25.49 9.28
C THR A 68 -18.68 -26.44 10.03
N ALA A 69 -18.44 -27.63 9.50
CA ALA A 69 -17.76 -28.74 10.19
C ALA A 69 -16.93 -29.62 9.22
N SER A 70 -16.20 -29.00 8.29
CA SER A 70 -15.36 -29.71 7.31
C SER A 70 -14.27 -30.57 7.95
N GLU A 71 -13.52 -30.04 8.91
CA GLU A 71 -12.43 -30.76 9.59
C GLU A 71 -12.95 -31.98 10.36
N GLU A 72 -14.03 -31.81 11.12
CA GLU A 72 -14.68 -32.92 11.84
C GLU A 72 -15.17 -34.01 10.88
N LEU A 73 -15.74 -33.61 9.74
CA LEU A 73 -16.21 -34.55 8.72
C LEU A 73 -15.07 -35.32 8.06
N LEU A 74 -13.93 -34.67 7.82
CA LEU A 74 -12.74 -35.34 7.29
C LEU A 74 -12.11 -36.28 8.31
N LYS A 75 -12.11 -35.91 9.59
CA LYS A 75 -11.63 -36.74 10.70
C LYS A 75 -12.54 -37.95 10.93
N GLU A 76 -13.87 -37.76 10.93
CA GLU A 76 -14.86 -38.84 10.97
C GLU A 76 -14.61 -39.86 9.85
N GLY A 77 -14.39 -39.37 8.62
CA GLY A 77 -14.09 -40.24 7.48
C GLY A 77 -12.79 -41.03 7.64
N TRP A 78 -11.76 -40.37 8.18
CA TRP A 78 -10.48 -41.01 8.46
C TRP A 78 -10.60 -42.11 9.52
N ASP A 79 -11.24 -41.80 10.65
CA ASP A 79 -11.40 -42.71 11.78
C ASP A 79 -12.31 -43.89 11.41
N GLN A 80 -13.38 -43.65 10.64
CA GLN A 80 -14.33 -44.68 10.20
C GLN A 80 -13.69 -45.69 9.22
N TYR A 81 -12.81 -45.25 8.33
CA TYR A 81 -12.24 -46.08 7.28
C TYR A 81 -10.76 -46.42 7.49
N GLY A 82 -10.22 -46.20 8.69
CA GLY A 82 -8.85 -46.55 9.07
C GLY A 82 -7.79 -45.91 8.16
N GLY A 83 -8.04 -44.69 7.71
CA GLY A 83 -7.19 -43.98 6.74
C GLY A 83 -7.31 -44.43 5.29
N SER A 84 -8.22 -45.36 4.95
CA SER A 84 -8.52 -45.71 3.56
C SER A 84 -9.21 -44.53 2.84
N PRO A 85 -9.05 -44.39 1.50
CA PRO A 85 -9.74 -43.35 0.75
C PRO A 85 -11.25 -43.37 0.95
N PHE A 86 -11.86 -42.18 0.99
CA PHE A 86 -13.30 -42.03 1.17
C PHE A 86 -13.84 -40.84 0.38
N ARG A 87 -15.16 -40.78 0.23
CA ARG A 87 -15.85 -39.72 -0.50
C ARG A 87 -16.61 -38.80 0.42
N VAL A 88 -16.63 -37.52 0.07
CA VAL A 88 -17.36 -36.49 0.81
C VAL A 88 -18.06 -35.52 -0.15
N LEU A 89 -19.28 -35.12 0.19
CA LEU A 89 -19.99 -34.09 -0.56
C LEU A 89 -19.55 -32.71 -0.08
N THR A 90 -19.08 -31.87 -1.00
CA THR A 90 -18.64 -30.50 -0.71
C THR A 90 -19.43 -29.46 -1.50
N THR A 91 -19.12 -28.20 -1.27
CA THR A 91 -19.66 -27.04 -2.01
C THR A 91 -19.32 -27.07 -3.50
N ILE A 92 -18.19 -27.68 -3.88
CA ILE A 92 -17.73 -27.81 -5.27
C ILE A 92 -18.08 -29.16 -5.92
N GLY A 93 -18.75 -30.05 -5.18
CA GLY A 93 -19.15 -31.38 -5.63
C GLY A 93 -18.58 -32.50 -4.76
N GLU A 94 -18.68 -33.73 -5.24
CA GLU A 94 -18.10 -34.90 -4.60
C GLU A 94 -16.57 -34.86 -4.74
N LEU A 95 -15.86 -35.01 -3.61
CA LEU A 95 -14.41 -35.17 -3.56
C LEU A 95 -14.06 -36.58 -3.07
N ILE A 96 -13.04 -37.17 -3.66
CA ILE A 96 -12.36 -38.35 -3.13
C ILE A 96 -11.18 -37.86 -2.27
N ILE A 97 -11.24 -38.13 -0.98
CA ILE A 97 -10.16 -37.82 -0.04
C ILE A 97 -9.17 -38.97 -0.06
N LEU A 98 -7.94 -38.67 -0.45
CA LEU A 98 -6.84 -39.64 -0.54
C LEU A 98 -5.93 -39.54 0.68
N ARG A 99 -5.12 -40.58 0.87
CA ARG A 99 -4.07 -40.62 1.89
C ARG A 99 -3.00 -39.53 1.64
N PRO A 100 -2.49 -38.87 2.68
CA PRO A 100 -1.48 -37.82 2.53
C PRO A 100 -0.26 -38.24 1.71
N GLU A 101 0.20 -39.48 1.87
CA GLU A 101 1.40 -40.03 1.22
C GLU A 101 1.31 -40.04 -0.31
N LEU A 102 0.09 -40.14 -0.86
CA LEU A 102 -0.15 -40.20 -2.31
C LEU A 102 -0.07 -38.81 -2.98
N ILE A 103 0.08 -37.72 -2.23
CA ILE A 103 0.07 -36.37 -2.79
C ILE A 103 1.20 -36.13 -3.78
N THR A 104 2.37 -36.74 -3.55
CA THR A 104 3.53 -36.63 -4.44
C THR A 104 3.28 -37.33 -5.77
N GLU A 105 2.74 -38.55 -5.74
CA GLU A 105 2.37 -39.33 -6.92
C GLU A 105 1.33 -38.58 -7.77
N VAL A 106 0.21 -38.19 -7.12
CA VAL A 106 -0.91 -37.52 -7.77
C VAL A 106 -0.54 -36.13 -8.31
N SER A 107 0.28 -35.37 -7.58
CA SER A 107 0.65 -34.00 -7.99
C SER A 107 1.67 -33.95 -9.12
N ASN A 108 2.45 -35.02 -9.31
CA ASN A 108 3.51 -35.09 -10.33
C ASN A 108 3.07 -35.82 -11.61
N SER A 109 1.95 -36.55 -11.55
CA SER A 109 1.35 -37.28 -12.66
C SER A 109 0.61 -36.36 -13.64
N SER A 110 0.79 -36.60 -14.95
CA SER A 110 0.07 -35.91 -16.02
C SER A 110 -1.37 -36.39 -16.20
N LEU A 111 -1.74 -37.53 -15.59
CA LEU A 111 -3.09 -38.09 -15.60
C LEU A 111 -4.08 -37.26 -14.78
N PHE A 112 -3.55 -36.39 -13.91
CA PHE A 112 -4.31 -35.51 -13.04
C PHE A 112 -4.18 -34.04 -13.49
N SER A 113 -5.32 -33.34 -13.57
CA SER A 113 -5.40 -31.94 -14.02
C SER A 113 -5.77 -31.01 -12.86
N SER A 114 -4.87 -30.11 -12.49
CA SER A 114 -5.16 -28.98 -11.58
C SER A 114 -6.07 -27.94 -12.26
N TYR A 115 -5.89 -27.74 -13.57
CA TYR A 115 -6.67 -26.81 -14.39
C TYR A 115 -8.17 -27.13 -14.42
N ASN A 116 -8.55 -28.37 -14.74
CA ASN A 116 -9.97 -28.75 -14.81
C ASN A 116 -10.67 -28.64 -13.45
N SER A 117 -9.93 -28.87 -12.36
CA SER A 117 -10.45 -28.67 -11.01
C SER A 117 -10.71 -27.19 -10.70
N LYS A 118 -9.84 -26.28 -11.17
CA LYS A 118 -10.00 -24.83 -11.01
C LYS A 118 -11.29 -24.34 -11.68
N LEU A 119 -11.53 -24.72 -12.94
CA LEU A 119 -12.72 -24.29 -13.69
C LEU A 119 -14.03 -24.64 -12.96
N LYS A 120 -14.11 -25.85 -12.39
CA LYS A 120 -15.28 -26.29 -11.60
C LYS A 120 -15.47 -25.51 -10.30
N SER A 121 -14.41 -24.93 -9.74
CA SER A 121 -14.42 -24.34 -8.40
C SER A 121 -14.75 -22.84 -8.38
N PHE A 122 -14.46 -22.10 -9.45
CA PHE A 122 -14.53 -20.63 -9.47
C PHE A 122 -15.61 -20.03 -10.35
N ALA A 123 -16.61 -20.81 -10.78
CA ALA A 123 -17.72 -20.32 -11.59
C ALA A 123 -17.22 -19.56 -12.85
N ALA A 124 -16.15 -20.06 -13.49
CA ALA A 124 -15.48 -19.41 -14.62
C ALA A 124 -16.39 -19.23 -15.85
N GLU A 125 -17.50 -19.98 -15.91
CA GLU A 125 -18.52 -19.93 -16.95
C GLU A 125 -19.49 -18.73 -16.85
N TYR A 126 -19.43 -17.93 -15.78
CA TYR A 126 -20.37 -16.82 -15.56
C TYR A 126 -19.77 -15.46 -15.99
N PRO A 127 -20.61 -14.51 -16.46
CA PRO A 127 -20.15 -13.17 -16.80
C PRO A 127 -19.46 -12.46 -15.63
N GLY A 128 -18.34 -11.79 -15.89
CA GLY A 128 -17.52 -11.13 -14.87
C GLY A 128 -16.45 -12.03 -14.26
N ALA A 129 -16.44 -13.33 -14.54
CA ALA A 129 -15.43 -14.29 -14.06
C ALA A 129 -14.33 -14.58 -15.10
N GLU A 130 -14.20 -13.78 -16.16
CA GLU A 130 -13.25 -14.02 -17.26
C GLU A 130 -11.79 -14.25 -16.82
N PRO A 131 -11.22 -13.54 -15.82
CA PRO A 131 -9.87 -13.84 -15.33
C PRO A 131 -9.70 -15.28 -14.82
N MET A 132 -10.77 -15.98 -14.42
CA MET A 132 -10.74 -17.37 -13.97
C MET A 132 -10.85 -18.38 -15.12
N ALA A 133 -11.20 -17.92 -16.32
CA ALA A 133 -11.54 -18.72 -17.50
C ALA A 133 -10.37 -18.94 -18.48
N PHE A 134 -9.14 -18.60 -18.10
CA PHE A 134 -7.95 -18.89 -18.91
C PHE A 134 -7.88 -20.34 -19.33
N SER A 135 -7.55 -20.61 -20.58
CA SER A 135 -7.23 -21.94 -21.09
C SER A 135 -6.04 -22.57 -20.35
N GLN A 136 -5.85 -23.88 -20.55
CA GLN A 136 -4.69 -24.58 -19.96
C GLN A 136 -3.36 -23.97 -20.45
N GLY A 137 -3.27 -23.60 -21.74
CA GLY A 137 -2.08 -22.98 -22.32
C GLY A 137 -1.81 -21.58 -21.76
N GLU A 138 -2.83 -20.73 -21.68
CA GLU A 138 -2.69 -19.38 -21.07
C GLU A 138 -2.26 -19.46 -19.61
N MET A 139 -2.80 -20.42 -18.84
CA MET A 139 -2.40 -20.64 -17.45
C MET A 139 -0.93 -21.07 -17.33
N GLN A 140 -0.45 -21.91 -18.25
CA GLN A 140 0.94 -22.33 -18.28
C GLN A 140 1.86 -21.14 -18.56
N VAL A 141 1.53 -20.32 -19.57
CA VAL A 141 2.27 -19.08 -19.89
C VAL A 141 2.32 -18.15 -18.68
N LEU A 142 1.19 -17.97 -17.99
CA LEU A 142 1.10 -17.16 -16.79
C LEU A 142 2.03 -17.67 -15.67
N ILE A 143 2.00 -18.98 -15.37
CA ILE A 143 2.82 -19.59 -14.31
C ILE A 143 4.30 -19.50 -14.66
N GLU A 144 4.68 -19.82 -15.89
CA GLU A 144 6.08 -19.75 -16.35
C GLU A 144 6.60 -18.31 -16.28
N THR A 145 5.80 -17.35 -16.74
CA THR A 145 6.12 -15.92 -16.66
C THR A 145 6.28 -15.47 -15.21
N LEU A 146 5.38 -15.91 -14.32
CA LEU A 146 5.43 -15.58 -12.90
C LEU A 146 6.67 -16.15 -12.21
N ILE A 147 6.97 -17.43 -12.41
CA ILE A 147 8.15 -18.08 -11.81
C ILE A 147 9.43 -17.41 -12.31
N HIS A 148 9.53 -17.17 -13.62
CA HIS A 148 10.70 -16.54 -14.22
C HIS A 148 10.88 -15.10 -13.71
N SER A 149 9.84 -14.28 -13.80
CA SER A 149 9.89 -12.86 -13.42
C SER A 149 10.19 -12.68 -11.94
N ILE A 150 9.46 -13.35 -11.03
CA ILE A 150 9.70 -13.24 -9.59
C ILE A 150 11.11 -13.70 -9.24
N THR A 151 11.58 -14.83 -9.78
CA THR A 151 12.94 -15.31 -9.44
C THR A 151 14.03 -14.33 -9.88
N GLN A 152 13.87 -13.69 -11.04
CA GLN A 152 14.80 -12.71 -11.59
C GLN A 152 14.72 -11.35 -10.90
N SER A 153 13.51 -10.90 -10.50
CA SER A 153 13.29 -9.56 -9.95
C SER A 153 13.27 -9.51 -8.42
N LEU A 154 13.25 -10.64 -7.69
CA LEU A 154 13.16 -10.65 -6.23
C LEU A 154 14.25 -9.79 -5.56
N GLY A 155 15.46 -9.75 -6.09
CA GLY A 155 16.55 -8.93 -5.54
C GLY A 155 16.26 -7.43 -5.56
N THR A 156 15.66 -6.93 -6.64
CA THR A 156 15.27 -5.52 -6.79
C THR A 156 13.88 -5.23 -6.21
N ALA A 157 13.01 -6.24 -6.16
CA ALA A 157 11.66 -6.11 -5.62
C ALA A 157 11.64 -5.98 -4.10
N ILE A 158 12.57 -6.62 -3.37
CA ILE A 158 12.57 -6.59 -1.89
C ILE A 158 12.69 -5.16 -1.32
N PRO A 159 13.68 -4.34 -1.71
CA PRO A 159 13.74 -2.94 -1.28
C PRO A 159 12.46 -2.18 -1.64
N ALA A 160 11.95 -2.36 -2.86
CA ALA A 160 10.74 -1.69 -3.32
C ALA A 160 9.47 -2.10 -2.54
N ILE A 161 9.38 -3.35 -2.07
CA ILE A 161 8.28 -3.80 -1.19
C ILE A 161 8.42 -3.16 0.19
N ALA A 162 9.64 -3.05 0.72
CA ALA A 162 9.87 -2.43 2.02
C ALA A 162 9.60 -0.92 2.01
N GLU A 163 10.04 -0.21 0.97
CA GLU A 163 9.69 1.19 0.73
C GLU A 163 8.17 1.38 0.64
N GLU A 164 7.48 0.49 -0.08
CA GLU A 164 6.02 0.58 -0.19
C GLU A 164 5.31 0.26 1.13
N MET A 165 5.89 -0.61 1.98
CA MET A 165 5.38 -0.87 3.33
C MET A 165 5.58 0.34 4.25
N ALA A 166 6.70 1.04 4.14
CA ALA A 166 6.92 2.29 4.86
C ALA A 166 5.94 3.38 4.39
N ALA A 167 5.77 3.57 3.08
CA ALA A 167 4.81 4.53 2.52
C ALA A 167 3.32 4.20 2.86
N LEU A 168 3.04 2.98 3.27
CA LEU A 168 1.72 2.54 3.72
C LEU A 168 1.37 3.04 5.12
N GLN A 169 2.38 3.41 5.92
CA GLN A 169 2.21 3.93 7.27
C GLN A 169 1.30 5.15 7.29
N ASP A 170 1.59 6.14 6.44
CA ASP A 170 0.86 7.40 6.40
C ASP A 170 -0.58 7.26 5.86
N ASP A 171 -0.86 6.21 5.09
CA ASP A 171 -2.16 6.01 4.46
C ASP A 171 -3.13 5.15 5.28
N LEU A 172 -2.64 4.13 5.99
CA LEU A 172 -3.51 3.07 6.58
C LEU A 172 -3.30 2.82 8.07
N LEU A 173 -2.14 3.20 8.63
CA LEU A 173 -1.84 2.94 10.03
C LEU A 173 -2.08 4.22 10.84
N PRO A 174 -2.52 4.10 12.11
CA PRO A 174 -2.62 5.26 12.98
C PRO A 174 -1.24 5.90 13.17
N GLY A 175 -1.22 7.22 13.22
CA GLY A 175 -0.02 8.00 13.54
C GLY A 175 0.48 7.72 14.97
N SER A 176 1.66 8.24 15.29
CA SER A 176 2.28 8.08 16.61
C SER A 176 1.36 8.59 17.73
N SER A 177 0.89 7.69 18.60
CA SER A 177 0.07 8.01 19.76
C SER A 177 0.31 6.99 20.87
N ASP A 178 0.54 7.47 22.09
CA ASP A 178 0.62 6.61 23.30
C ASP A 178 -0.69 5.85 23.56
N ASP A 179 -1.80 6.28 22.94
CA ASP A 179 -3.09 5.63 23.04
C ASP A 179 -3.28 4.51 22.02
N PHE A 180 -3.81 3.40 22.50
CA PHE A 180 -4.21 2.30 21.64
C PHE A 180 -5.45 2.65 20.82
N THR A 181 -5.30 2.59 19.50
CA THR A 181 -6.39 2.77 18.52
C THR A 181 -6.96 1.41 18.11
N GLY A 182 -8.29 1.29 18.08
CA GLY A 182 -8.95 0.08 17.57
C GLY A 182 -8.90 0.01 16.05
N VAL A 183 -8.34 -1.07 15.49
CA VAL A 183 -8.28 -1.34 14.05
C VAL A 183 -8.86 -2.70 13.70
N ARG A 184 -9.56 -2.80 12.56
CA ARG A 184 -9.97 -4.10 12.00
C ARG A 184 -8.78 -4.71 11.26
N PHE A 185 -7.99 -5.54 11.93
CA PHE A 185 -6.73 -6.05 11.37
C PHE A 185 -6.89 -6.76 10.04
N LYS A 186 -8.00 -7.49 9.85
CA LYS A 186 -8.31 -8.14 8.58
C LYS A 186 -8.36 -7.16 7.40
N ASP A 187 -8.96 -5.99 7.59
CA ASP A 187 -9.07 -4.98 6.54
C ASP A 187 -7.72 -4.35 6.27
N LEU A 188 -6.97 -4.03 7.33
CA LEU A 188 -5.61 -3.51 7.25
C LEU A 188 -4.69 -4.48 6.50
N ALA A 189 -4.62 -5.74 6.93
CA ALA A 189 -3.83 -6.80 6.30
C ALA A 189 -4.23 -7.03 4.83
N THR A 190 -5.52 -6.89 4.50
CA THR A 190 -6.02 -7.03 3.12
C THR A 190 -5.54 -5.89 2.23
N ASN A 191 -5.54 -4.65 2.74
CA ASN A 191 -5.01 -3.51 2.00
C ASN A 191 -3.48 -3.57 1.86
N ILE A 192 -2.76 -3.94 2.93
CA ILE A 192 -1.30 -4.17 2.89
C ILE A 192 -0.96 -5.21 1.83
N ALA A 193 -1.59 -6.40 1.89
CA ALA A 193 -1.33 -7.48 0.94
C ALA A 193 -1.62 -7.06 -0.52
N ALA A 194 -2.72 -6.35 -0.76
CA ALA A 194 -3.09 -5.87 -2.09
C ALA A 194 -2.06 -4.88 -2.65
N ARG A 195 -1.63 -3.91 -1.84
CA ARG A 195 -0.72 -2.84 -2.26
C ARG A 195 0.71 -3.34 -2.45
N LEU A 196 1.23 -4.13 -1.51
CA LEU A 196 2.57 -4.72 -1.64
C LEU A 196 2.66 -5.69 -2.83
N SER A 197 1.62 -6.49 -3.08
CA SER A 197 1.57 -7.36 -4.26
C SER A 197 1.46 -6.54 -5.55
N ALA A 198 0.65 -5.47 -5.56
CA ALA A 198 0.52 -4.59 -6.72
C ALA A 198 1.84 -3.89 -7.07
N ARG A 199 2.68 -3.53 -6.08
CA ARG A 199 4.01 -2.93 -6.31
C ARG A 199 4.90 -3.82 -7.18
N VAL A 200 4.83 -5.13 -6.97
CA VAL A 200 5.62 -6.14 -7.72
C VAL A 200 5.00 -6.48 -9.05
N PHE A 201 3.67 -6.50 -9.15
CA PHE A 201 3.01 -6.92 -10.39
C PHE A 201 2.81 -5.79 -11.39
N LEU A 202 2.48 -4.58 -10.91
CA LEU A 202 2.04 -3.44 -11.73
C LEU A 202 2.97 -2.23 -11.65
N GLY A 203 3.98 -2.28 -10.77
CA GLY A 203 4.86 -1.15 -10.48
C GLY A 203 4.22 -0.12 -9.54
N GLU A 204 5.00 0.89 -9.20
CA GLU A 204 4.68 1.89 -8.17
C GLU A 204 3.40 2.68 -8.45
N ARG A 205 3.25 3.16 -9.70
CA ARG A 205 2.17 4.07 -10.08
C ARG A 205 0.78 3.49 -9.82
N VAL A 206 0.57 2.23 -10.19
CA VAL A 206 -0.74 1.56 -10.02
C VAL A 206 -0.89 1.00 -8.61
N ALA A 207 0.21 0.63 -7.95
CA ALA A 207 0.16 0.19 -6.56
C ALA A 207 -0.42 1.26 -5.62
N ARG A 208 -0.13 2.54 -5.90
CA ARG A 208 -0.63 3.70 -5.14
C ARG A 208 -1.96 4.28 -5.65
N ASP A 209 -2.55 3.69 -6.70
CA ASP A 209 -3.82 4.13 -7.24
C ASP A 209 -4.98 3.65 -6.34
N ARG A 210 -5.55 4.59 -5.58
CA ARG A 210 -6.66 4.33 -4.64
C ARG A 210 -7.86 3.69 -5.32
N GLU A 211 -8.16 4.03 -6.57
CA GLU A 211 -9.30 3.44 -7.27
C GLU A 211 -8.98 2.02 -7.75
N TRP A 212 -7.75 1.73 -8.17
CA TRP A 212 -7.30 0.35 -8.44
C TRP A 212 -7.46 -0.54 -7.21
N LEU A 213 -6.97 -0.10 -6.04
CA LEU A 213 -7.11 -0.85 -4.79
C LEU A 213 -8.58 -1.08 -4.44
N ARG A 214 -9.40 -0.02 -4.50
CA ARG A 214 -10.85 -0.12 -4.23
C ARG A 214 -11.56 -1.10 -5.17
N LEU A 215 -11.29 -1.01 -6.48
CA LEU A 215 -11.93 -1.87 -7.49
C LEU A 215 -11.46 -3.32 -7.37
N SER A 216 -10.17 -3.55 -7.14
CA SER A 216 -9.60 -4.90 -7.04
C SER A 216 -10.17 -5.62 -5.83
N LEU A 217 -10.14 -5.00 -4.65
CA LEU A 217 -10.72 -5.55 -3.41
C LEU A 217 -12.23 -5.81 -3.54
N ALA A 218 -12.98 -4.89 -4.15
CA ALA A 218 -14.41 -5.07 -4.39
C ALA A 218 -14.70 -6.22 -5.38
N TYR A 219 -13.86 -6.37 -6.41
CA TYR A 219 -13.98 -7.45 -7.39
C TYR A 219 -13.72 -8.81 -6.75
N VAL A 220 -12.63 -8.94 -5.99
CA VAL A 220 -12.32 -10.19 -5.28
C VAL A 220 -13.47 -10.58 -4.34
N SER A 221 -13.99 -9.63 -3.56
CA SER A 221 -15.12 -9.87 -2.65
C SER A 221 -16.38 -10.33 -3.39
N ALA A 222 -16.72 -9.68 -4.51
CA ALA A 222 -17.88 -10.05 -5.33
C ALA A 222 -17.74 -11.48 -5.90
N CYS A 223 -16.55 -11.84 -6.39
CA CYS A 223 -16.26 -13.18 -6.90
C CYS A 223 -16.41 -14.25 -5.81
N MET A 224 -15.87 -14.02 -4.61
CA MET A 224 -15.97 -15.00 -3.51
C MET A 224 -17.42 -15.20 -3.06
N MET A 225 -18.18 -14.11 -2.92
CA MET A 225 -19.61 -14.17 -2.58
C MET A 225 -20.43 -14.87 -3.68
N ALA A 226 -20.11 -14.64 -4.95
CA ALA A 226 -20.76 -15.32 -6.07
C ALA A 226 -20.56 -16.83 -6.01
N VAL A 227 -19.30 -17.28 -5.82
CA VAL A 227 -18.95 -18.70 -5.70
C VAL A 227 -19.65 -19.33 -4.49
N ALA A 228 -19.63 -18.66 -3.33
CA ALA A 228 -20.34 -19.09 -2.12
C ALA A 228 -21.84 -19.32 -2.35
N LYS A 229 -22.53 -18.35 -2.96
CA LYS A 229 -23.98 -18.42 -3.21
C LYS A 229 -24.32 -19.50 -4.23
N LEU A 230 -23.49 -19.70 -5.26
CA LEU A 230 -23.68 -20.78 -6.23
C LEU A 230 -23.40 -22.18 -5.66
N ALA A 231 -22.47 -22.28 -4.71
CA ALA A 231 -22.04 -23.53 -4.10
C ALA A 231 -23.18 -24.27 -3.39
N VAL A 232 -24.02 -23.54 -2.65
CA VAL A 232 -25.17 -24.10 -1.92
C VAL A 232 -26.32 -24.50 -2.86
N LEU A 233 -26.41 -23.88 -4.03
CA LEU A 233 -27.45 -24.19 -5.01
C LEU A 233 -27.18 -25.50 -5.75
N HIS A 234 -28.28 -26.14 -6.15
CA HIS A 234 -28.23 -27.29 -7.04
C HIS A 234 -27.73 -26.85 -8.44
N PRO A 235 -26.84 -27.60 -9.12
CA PRO A 235 -26.22 -27.17 -10.39
C PRO A 235 -27.18 -26.64 -11.47
N ARG A 236 -28.36 -27.27 -11.62
CA ARG A 236 -29.38 -26.83 -12.58
C ARG A 236 -30.04 -25.49 -12.23
N LEU A 237 -30.03 -25.09 -10.96
CA LEU A 237 -30.59 -23.81 -10.49
C LEU A 237 -29.57 -22.68 -10.54
N ARG A 238 -28.27 -22.98 -10.68
CA ARG A 238 -27.21 -21.96 -10.63
C ARG A 238 -27.34 -20.90 -11.73
N ARG A 239 -27.59 -21.33 -12.97
CA ARG A 239 -27.80 -20.40 -14.11
C ARG A 239 -28.99 -19.46 -13.91
N PRO A 240 -30.24 -19.95 -13.70
CA PRO A 240 -31.36 -19.04 -13.50
C PRO A 240 -31.18 -18.19 -12.24
N ALA A 241 -30.64 -18.74 -11.14
CA ALA A 241 -30.42 -17.96 -9.91
C ALA A 241 -29.37 -16.86 -10.08
N SER A 242 -28.31 -17.10 -10.86
CA SER A 242 -27.25 -16.11 -11.11
C SER A 242 -27.78 -14.82 -11.77
N LEU A 243 -28.89 -14.91 -12.53
CA LEU A 243 -29.53 -13.76 -13.16
C LEU A 243 -30.14 -12.79 -12.15
N PHE A 244 -30.45 -13.25 -10.94
CA PHE A 244 -31.07 -12.45 -9.87
C PHE A 244 -30.09 -12.12 -8.73
N MET A 245 -28.82 -12.53 -8.84
CA MET A 245 -27.81 -12.31 -7.82
C MET A 245 -27.02 -11.02 -8.09
N PRO A 246 -26.99 -10.07 -7.15
CA PRO A 246 -26.29 -8.79 -7.33
C PRO A 246 -24.80 -8.93 -7.65
N GLU A 247 -24.15 -9.98 -7.18
CA GLU A 247 -22.73 -10.24 -7.41
C GLU A 247 -22.42 -10.37 -8.91
N PHE A 248 -23.25 -11.11 -9.65
CA PHE A 248 -23.07 -11.32 -11.09
C PHE A 248 -23.39 -10.07 -11.93
N TRP A 249 -24.16 -9.13 -11.39
CA TRP A 249 -24.34 -7.80 -12.02
C TRP A 249 -23.18 -6.85 -11.71
N ARG A 250 -22.56 -6.99 -10.54
CA ARG A 250 -21.43 -6.16 -10.09
C ARG A 250 -20.11 -6.57 -10.73
N MET A 251 -19.84 -7.87 -10.83
CA MET A 251 -18.55 -8.39 -11.35
C MET A 251 -18.20 -7.83 -12.74
N PRO A 252 -19.08 -7.82 -13.77
CA PRO A 252 -18.77 -7.23 -15.07
C PRO A 252 -18.49 -5.73 -15.01
N LYS A 253 -19.18 -4.98 -14.12
CA LYS A 253 -18.95 -3.54 -13.94
C LYS A 253 -17.57 -3.27 -13.34
N LEU A 254 -17.22 -4.01 -12.28
CA LEU A 254 -15.91 -3.92 -11.62
C LEU A 254 -14.79 -4.34 -12.56
N LEU A 255 -14.97 -5.45 -13.29
CA LEU A 255 -14.01 -5.96 -14.25
C LEU A 255 -13.73 -4.97 -15.38
N ARG A 256 -14.75 -4.25 -15.90
CA ARG A 256 -14.54 -3.18 -16.88
C ARG A 256 -13.66 -2.05 -16.33
N GLY A 257 -13.85 -1.65 -15.08
CA GLY A 257 -13.01 -0.66 -14.41
C GLY A 257 -11.56 -1.12 -14.28
N LEU A 258 -11.34 -2.35 -13.81
CA LEU A 258 -10.02 -2.96 -13.70
C LEU A 258 -9.31 -3.06 -15.06
N ARG A 259 -10.01 -3.58 -16.08
CA ARG A 259 -9.50 -3.68 -17.45
C ARG A 259 -9.06 -2.31 -17.97
N LYS A 260 -9.87 -1.25 -17.77
CA LYS A 260 -9.54 0.11 -18.21
C LYS A 260 -8.22 0.60 -17.61
N ARG A 261 -7.99 0.36 -16.32
CA ARG A 261 -6.80 0.81 -15.59
C ARG A 261 -5.54 0.05 -16.02
N VAL A 262 -5.57 -1.28 -16.02
CA VAL A 262 -4.42 -2.08 -16.47
C VAL A 262 -4.13 -1.82 -17.94
N ALA A 263 -5.15 -1.72 -18.80
CA ALA A 263 -4.93 -1.40 -20.22
C ALA A 263 -4.35 0.00 -20.41
N ALA A 264 -4.69 0.97 -19.57
CA ALA A 264 -4.07 2.30 -19.59
C ALA A 264 -2.59 2.25 -19.19
N GLU A 265 -2.24 1.43 -18.19
CA GLU A 265 -0.86 1.17 -17.80
C GLU A 265 -0.08 0.50 -18.94
N VAL A 266 -0.61 -0.57 -19.53
CA VAL A 266 0.00 -1.24 -20.70
C VAL A 266 0.24 -0.26 -21.84
N ARG A 267 -0.75 0.60 -22.17
CA ARG A 267 -0.58 1.63 -23.20
C ARG A 267 0.48 2.67 -22.84
N ALA A 268 0.55 3.10 -21.58
CA ALA A 268 1.56 4.04 -21.12
C ALA A 268 2.97 3.47 -21.30
N ARG A 269 3.18 2.20 -20.92
CA ARG A 269 4.46 1.49 -21.08
C ARG A 269 4.86 1.33 -22.54
N LYS A 270 3.91 0.97 -23.41
CA LYS A 270 4.16 0.89 -24.86
C LYS A 270 4.60 2.23 -25.46
N ARG A 271 4.13 3.36 -24.91
CA ARG A 271 4.54 4.70 -25.33
C ARG A 271 5.94 5.08 -24.84
N THR A 272 6.30 4.72 -23.60
CA THR A 272 7.62 5.01 -23.03
C THR A 272 8.71 4.08 -23.57
N VAL A 273 8.37 2.82 -23.87
CA VAL A 273 9.28 1.79 -24.42
C VAL A 273 9.31 1.82 -25.97
N GLY A 274 8.53 2.70 -26.60
CA GLY A 274 8.35 2.86 -28.06
C GLY A 274 9.57 3.30 -28.87
N GLY A 275 10.79 2.94 -28.45
CA GLY A 275 12.02 2.97 -29.25
C GLY A 275 12.83 1.66 -29.23
N SER A 276 12.38 0.62 -28.51
CA SER A 276 13.12 -0.66 -28.46
C SER A 276 12.54 -1.66 -29.47
N ARG A 277 13.39 -2.03 -30.44
CA ARG A 277 13.20 -3.08 -31.45
C ARG A 277 12.41 -4.29 -30.94
N PRO A 278 11.55 -4.91 -31.77
CA PRO A 278 10.88 -6.15 -31.42
C PRO A 278 11.89 -7.24 -31.05
N LEU A 279 11.57 -7.99 -29.99
CA LEU A 279 12.37 -9.10 -29.42
C LEU A 279 12.76 -10.19 -30.45
N ARG A 280 12.18 -10.15 -31.66
CA ARG A 280 12.47 -11.03 -32.78
C ARG A 280 13.93 -10.99 -33.24
N GLU A 281 14.64 -9.87 -33.06
CA GLU A 281 16.09 -9.77 -33.38
C GLU A 281 17.01 -10.18 -32.23
N LYS A 282 16.60 -10.02 -30.96
CA LYS A 282 17.45 -10.36 -29.79
C LYS A 282 17.63 -11.86 -29.58
N LEU A 283 16.74 -12.69 -30.11
CA LEU A 283 16.82 -14.15 -30.04
C LEU A 283 17.64 -14.77 -31.19
N SER A 284 18.19 -13.96 -32.11
CA SER A 284 18.84 -14.46 -33.35
C SER A 284 20.34 -14.23 -33.44
N SER A 285 20.97 -13.52 -32.49
CA SER A 285 22.42 -13.23 -32.55
C SER A 285 23.15 -13.65 -31.27
N PRO A 286 24.13 -14.59 -31.33
CA PRO A 286 24.87 -15.06 -30.16
C PRO A 286 25.92 -14.07 -29.63
N LEU A 287 26.13 -12.91 -30.26
CA LEU A 287 27.28 -12.05 -30.03
C LEU A 287 26.87 -10.57 -29.96
N ALA A 288 26.36 -10.13 -28.81
CA ALA A 288 26.32 -8.70 -28.46
C ALA A 288 26.48 -8.53 -26.94
N PRO A 289 27.38 -7.63 -26.47
CA PRO A 289 27.56 -7.37 -25.04
C PRO A 289 26.27 -6.78 -24.43
N GLN A 290 25.82 -7.38 -23.33
CA GLN A 290 24.63 -6.92 -22.60
C GLN A 290 24.96 -5.63 -21.84
N GLN A 291 24.53 -4.47 -22.34
CA GLN A 291 24.38 -3.28 -21.51
C GLN A 291 23.03 -3.32 -20.78
N PRO A 292 22.99 -3.09 -19.45
CA PRO A 292 21.76 -3.14 -18.67
C PRO A 292 20.93 -1.86 -18.90
N GLN A 293 20.07 -1.89 -19.91
CA GLN A 293 19.02 -0.88 -20.07
C GLN A 293 17.92 -1.16 -19.04
N ALA A 294 17.64 -0.17 -18.18
CA ALA A 294 16.64 -0.21 -17.11
C ALA A 294 15.22 -0.36 -17.67
N SER A 295 14.81 -1.60 -17.97
CA SER A 295 13.40 -1.94 -18.15
C SER A 295 12.76 -2.09 -16.76
N PRO A 296 11.55 -1.56 -16.51
CA PRO A 296 10.85 -1.78 -15.26
C PRO A 296 10.62 -3.29 -15.06
N LEU A 297 11.38 -3.89 -14.14
CA LEU A 297 11.41 -5.32 -13.82
C LEU A 297 10.16 -5.76 -13.02
N ASP A 298 8.96 -5.53 -13.56
CA ASP A 298 7.71 -6.01 -12.97
C ASP A 298 6.99 -7.02 -13.87
N VAL A 299 6.10 -7.81 -13.28
CA VAL A 299 5.48 -8.97 -13.94
C VAL A 299 4.63 -8.55 -15.14
N LEU A 300 3.97 -7.39 -15.09
CA LEU A 300 3.16 -6.88 -16.18
C LEU A 300 3.99 -6.64 -17.46
N GLN A 301 5.21 -6.12 -17.35
CA GLN A 301 6.05 -5.89 -18.54
C GLN A 301 6.37 -7.22 -19.25
N TRP A 302 6.76 -8.25 -18.49
CA TRP A 302 7.02 -9.58 -19.05
C TRP A 302 5.80 -10.18 -19.74
N MET A 303 4.61 -9.99 -19.17
CA MET A 303 3.36 -10.44 -19.79
C MET A 303 3.08 -9.72 -21.11
N VAL A 304 3.32 -8.41 -21.16
CA VAL A 304 3.17 -7.61 -22.38
C VAL A 304 4.15 -8.06 -23.44
N ASP A 305 5.42 -8.29 -23.08
CA ASP A 305 6.45 -8.74 -24.03
C ASP A 305 6.11 -10.10 -24.64
N LYS A 306 5.56 -11.03 -23.85
CA LYS A 306 5.07 -12.33 -24.36
C LYS A 306 3.89 -12.18 -25.32
N ALA A 307 2.93 -11.32 -24.99
CA ALA A 307 1.79 -11.04 -25.86
C ALA A 307 2.24 -10.39 -27.18
N ASP A 308 3.18 -9.45 -27.11
CA ASP A 308 3.73 -8.77 -28.30
C ASP A 308 4.61 -9.70 -29.15
N ALA A 309 5.17 -10.76 -28.56
CA ALA A 309 5.85 -11.84 -29.29
C ALA A 309 4.88 -12.82 -29.99
N GLY A 310 3.56 -12.57 -29.96
CA GLY A 310 2.55 -13.37 -30.64
C GLY A 310 2.04 -14.57 -29.83
N VAL A 311 2.36 -14.66 -28.53
CA VAL A 311 1.76 -15.67 -27.65
C VAL A 311 0.30 -15.29 -27.39
N PRO A 312 -0.70 -16.19 -27.62
CA PRO A 312 -2.10 -15.90 -27.40
C PRO A 312 -2.40 -15.83 -25.90
N PHE A 313 -2.20 -14.66 -25.31
CA PHE A 313 -2.35 -14.39 -23.88
C PHE A 313 -2.78 -12.93 -23.66
N ASP A 314 -3.80 -12.72 -22.81
CA ASP A 314 -4.24 -11.37 -22.42
C ASP A 314 -3.50 -10.90 -21.14
N PRO A 315 -2.52 -9.98 -21.24
CA PRO A 315 -1.77 -9.50 -20.08
C PRO A 315 -2.66 -8.73 -19.09
N VAL A 316 -3.75 -8.12 -19.55
CA VAL A 316 -4.69 -7.37 -18.69
C VAL A 316 -5.45 -8.33 -17.78
N LEU A 317 -6.00 -9.40 -18.35
CA LEU A 317 -6.68 -10.42 -17.55
C LEU A 317 -5.70 -11.17 -16.66
N GLY A 318 -4.46 -11.39 -17.13
CA GLY A 318 -3.42 -12.08 -16.38
C GLY A 318 -3.12 -11.34 -15.09
N GLN A 319 -2.99 -10.03 -15.19
CA GLN A 319 -2.73 -9.16 -14.07
C GLN A 319 -3.90 -9.08 -13.06
N ILE A 320 -5.14 -9.06 -13.55
CA ILE A 320 -6.33 -9.10 -12.67
C ILE A 320 -6.39 -10.44 -11.92
N TYR A 321 -6.09 -11.55 -12.60
CA TYR A 321 -5.99 -12.86 -11.97
C TYR A 321 -4.91 -12.91 -10.88
N LEU A 322 -3.70 -12.40 -11.14
CA LEU A 322 -2.62 -12.36 -10.15
C LEU A 322 -3.03 -11.55 -8.90
N SER A 323 -3.69 -10.42 -9.10
CA SER A 323 -4.16 -9.57 -8.00
C SER A 323 -5.24 -10.28 -7.16
N PHE A 324 -6.12 -11.06 -7.81
CA PHE A 324 -7.13 -11.87 -7.14
C PHE A 324 -6.50 -12.96 -6.25
N VAL A 325 -5.56 -13.75 -6.78
CA VAL A 325 -5.00 -14.91 -6.06
C VAL A 325 -4.01 -14.53 -4.96
N SER A 326 -3.35 -13.36 -5.05
CA SER A 326 -2.33 -12.91 -4.11
C SER A 326 -2.89 -12.21 -2.87
N THR A 327 -4.04 -11.56 -2.98
CA THR A 327 -4.54 -10.65 -1.93
C THR A 327 -5.03 -11.40 -0.68
N HIS A 328 -6.03 -12.28 -0.81
CA HIS A 328 -6.66 -12.92 0.36
C HIS A 328 -5.78 -13.97 1.03
N THR A 329 -5.06 -14.77 0.25
CA THR A 329 -4.20 -15.83 0.80
C THR A 329 -3.12 -15.23 1.71
N THR A 330 -2.48 -14.16 1.24
CA THR A 330 -1.48 -13.41 2.00
C THR A 330 -2.09 -12.70 3.19
N SER A 331 -3.21 -11.99 3.03
CA SER A 331 -3.81 -11.23 4.14
C SER A 331 -4.33 -12.13 5.26
N LEU A 332 -4.95 -13.27 4.93
CA LEU A 332 -5.40 -14.23 5.94
C LEU A 332 -4.23 -14.91 6.66
N THR A 333 -3.14 -15.20 5.96
CA THR A 333 -1.92 -15.72 6.60
C THR A 333 -1.31 -14.70 7.55
N MET A 334 -1.30 -13.42 7.16
CA MET A 334 -0.84 -12.33 8.02
C MET A 334 -1.71 -12.17 9.27
N VAL A 335 -3.03 -12.26 9.12
CA VAL A 335 -3.99 -12.26 10.25
C VAL A 335 -3.71 -13.41 11.20
N ALA A 336 -3.59 -14.63 10.68
CA ALA A 336 -3.29 -15.80 11.50
C ALA A 336 -1.97 -15.66 12.26
N ALA A 337 -0.91 -15.20 11.59
CA ALA A 337 0.40 -15.03 12.21
C ALA A 337 0.39 -13.94 13.29
N MET A 338 -0.24 -12.79 13.02
CA MET A 338 -0.37 -11.73 14.02
C MET A 338 -1.18 -12.21 15.23
N TYR A 339 -2.27 -12.95 15.02
CA TYR A 339 -3.11 -13.43 16.13
C TYR A 339 -2.37 -14.43 17.01
N GLU A 340 -1.52 -15.29 16.41
CA GLU A 340 -0.63 -16.16 17.19
C GLU A 340 0.41 -15.37 17.98
N LEU A 341 0.96 -14.28 17.43
CA LEU A 341 1.87 -13.41 18.16
C LEU A 341 1.18 -12.67 19.31
N LEU A 342 -0.09 -12.29 19.16
CA LEU A 342 -0.88 -11.68 20.24
C LEU A 342 -1.25 -12.69 21.33
N ALA A 343 -1.49 -13.94 20.96
CA ALA A 343 -1.76 -15.02 21.89
C ALA A 343 -0.49 -15.50 22.62
N ASN A 344 0.67 -15.34 21.99
CA ASN A 344 1.97 -15.78 22.50
C ASN A 344 3.00 -14.62 22.40
N PRO A 345 2.84 -13.56 23.23
CA PRO A 345 3.66 -12.35 23.13
C PRO A 345 5.15 -12.58 23.42
N GLU A 346 5.53 -13.71 24.02
CA GLU A 346 6.93 -14.08 24.27
C GLU A 346 7.79 -14.18 23.00
N TYR A 347 7.17 -14.35 21.82
CA TYR A 347 7.88 -14.38 20.54
C TYR A 347 8.12 -12.99 19.94
N ILE A 348 7.39 -11.95 20.37
CA ILE A 348 7.46 -10.61 19.75
C ILE A 348 8.85 -9.99 19.94
N GLN A 349 9.38 -10.00 21.16
CA GLN A 349 10.68 -9.38 21.43
C GLN A 349 11.86 -10.09 20.74
N PRO A 350 11.95 -11.44 20.74
CA PRO A 350 12.95 -12.15 19.93
C PRO A 350 12.84 -11.85 18.43
N LEU A 351 11.62 -11.71 17.88
CA LEU A 351 11.43 -11.35 16.48
C LEU A 351 11.88 -9.92 16.18
N ARG A 352 11.58 -8.95 17.05
CA ARG A 352 12.07 -7.56 16.93
C ARG A 352 13.60 -7.53 16.91
N GLN A 353 14.24 -8.28 17.82
CA GLN A 353 15.70 -8.36 17.88
C GLN A 353 16.27 -8.99 16.61
N GLU A 354 15.72 -10.12 16.15
CA GLU A 354 16.14 -10.75 14.88
C GLU A 354 16.04 -9.76 13.70
N VAL A 355 14.93 -9.03 13.60
CA VAL A 355 14.73 -8.04 12.53
C VAL A 355 15.80 -6.94 12.61
N SER A 356 16.03 -6.38 13.80
CA SER A 356 17.03 -5.31 14.00
C SER A 356 18.45 -5.78 13.62
N ASP A 357 18.89 -6.91 14.16
CA ASP A 357 20.23 -7.45 13.95
C ASP A 357 20.49 -7.76 12.48
N VAL A 358 19.52 -8.41 11.82
CA VAL A 358 19.64 -8.82 10.43
C VAL A 358 19.65 -7.63 9.48
N LEU A 359 18.82 -6.61 9.73
CA LEU A 359 18.80 -5.40 8.90
C LEU A 359 20.07 -4.56 9.10
N ALA A 360 20.62 -4.51 10.32
CA ALA A 360 21.90 -3.87 10.58
C ALA A 360 23.06 -4.59 9.86
N GLU A 361 23.12 -5.92 9.97
CA GLU A 361 24.17 -6.73 9.35
C GLU A 361 24.15 -6.65 7.82
N GLU A 362 22.96 -6.75 7.21
CA GLU A 362 22.80 -6.75 5.76
C GLU A 362 22.63 -5.35 5.15
N LYS A 363 22.72 -4.30 5.96
CA LYS A 363 22.58 -2.89 5.58
C LYS A 363 21.24 -2.60 4.87
N GLY A 364 20.16 -3.10 5.46
CA GLY A 364 18.78 -2.87 5.02
C GLY A 364 18.09 -4.08 4.40
N TRP A 365 17.03 -3.82 3.64
CA TRP A 365 16.15 -4.85 3.09
C TRP A 365 16.77 -5.52 1.86
N THR A 366 17.42 -6.66 2.07
CA THR A 366 18.03 -7.46 0.99
C THR A 366 17.47 -8.88 0.93
N LYS A 367 17.75 -9.60 -0.17
CA LYS A 367 17.44 -11.04 -0.26
C LYS A 367 18.10 -11.84 0.86
N ARG A 368 19.32 -11.48 1.24
CA ARG A 368 20.06 -12.13 2.34
C ARG A 368 19.44 -11.82 3.70
N ALA A 369 18.98 -10.57 3.91
CA ALA A 369 18.25 -10.21 5.12
C ALA A 369 17.04 -11.11 5.33
N LEU A 370 16.19 -11.28 4.31
CA LEU A 370 15.01 -12.15 4.42
C LEU A 370 15.36 -13.64 4.62
N GLN A 371 16.53 -14.10 4.15
CA GLN A 371 17.01 -15.46 4.38
C GLN A 371 17.50 -15.67 5.82
N LYS A 372 18.10 -14.64 6.44
CA LYS A 372 18.60 -14.65 7.81
C LYS A 372 17.53 -14.44 8.89
N MET A 373 16.33 -13.98 8.51
CA MET A 373 15.16 -13.96 9.40
C MET A 373 14.61 -15.38 9.62
N VAL A 374 15.31 -16.16 10.43
CA VAL A 374 15.14 -17.61 10.66
C VAL A 374 13.95 -17.89 11.58
N LEU A 375 13.78 -17.12 12.65
CA LEU A 375 12.67 -17.21 13.59
C LEU A 375 11.36 -16.73 12.97
N MET A 376 11.37 -15.58 12.27
CA MET A 376 10.20 -15.10 11.52
C MET A 376 9.70 -16.14 10.51
N ASP A 377 10.62 -16.83 9.83
CA ASP A 377 10.31 -17.94 8.92
C ASP A 377 9.59 -19.09 9.63
N SER A 378 10.09 -19.46 10.81
CA SER A 378 9.54 -20.55 11.63
C SER A 378 8.16 -20.19 12.18
N VAL A 379 7.97 -18.96 12.65
CA VAL A 379 6.68 -18.42 13.13
C VAL A 379 5.63 -18.43 12.02
N LEU A 380 5.99 -17.97 10.81
CA LEU A 380 5.08 -18.01 9.66
C LEU A 380 4.70 -19.45 9.29
N LYS A 381 5.65 -20.37 9.32
CA LYS A 381 5.41 -21.78 9.02
C LYS A 381 4.55 -22.46 10.08
N GLU A 382 4.77 -22.17 11.36
CA GLU A 382 3.96 -22.71 12.46
C GLU A 382 2.54 -22.15 12.45
N SER A 383 2.37 -20.85 12.18
CA SER A 383 1.04 -20.26 11.98
C SER A 383 0.32 -20.91 10.79
N GLN A 384 0.98 -21.10 9.64
CA GLN A 384 0.39 -21.81 8.50
C GLN A 384 0.04 -23.28 8.82
N ARG A 385 0.78 -23.93 9.73
CA ARG A 385 0.51 -25.31 10.19
C ARG A 385 -0.82 -25.39 10.94
N LEU A 386 -1.05 -24.45 11.86
CA LEU A 386 -2.24 -24.41 12.72
C LEU A 386 -3.45 -23.79 12.02
N HIS A 387 -3.22 -22.81 11.15
CA HIS A 387 -4.25 -22.00 10.50
C HIS A 387 -4.24 -22.15 8.98
N MET A 388 -4.37 -23.39 8.51
CA MET A 388 -4.41 -23.66 7.09
C MET A 388 -5.67 -23.03 6.46
N LEU A 389 -5.51 -22.38 5.29
CA LEU A 389 -6.58 -21.61 4.63
C LEU A 389 -7.79 -22.46 4.18
N GLY A 390 -7.70 -23.79 4.22
CA GLY A 390 -8.81 -24.67 3.89
C GLY A 390 -8.61 -26.09 4.44
N PRO A 391 -9.69 -26.89 4.46
CA PRO A 391 -9.70 -28.23 5.06
C PRO A 391 -9.06 -29.30 4.15
N VAL A 392 -8.88 -28.97 2.87
CA VAL A 392 -8.23 -29.83 1.87
C VAL A 392 -7.25 -29.04 1.01
N SER A 393 -6.22 -29.72 0.53
CA SER A 393 -5.21 -29.21 -0.40
C SER A 393 -5.10 -30.12 -1.63
N GLY A 394 -4.39 -29.66 -2.66
CA GLY A 394 -4.00 -30.50 -3.80
C GLY A 394 -5.16 -31.00 -4.68
N LEU A 395 -6.22 -30.22 -4.88
CA LEU A 395 -7.35 -30.58 -5.74
C LEU A 395 -6.88 -30.99 -7.15
N ARG A 396 -7.26 -32.19 -7.62
CA ARG A 396 -6.94 -32.70 -8.96
C ARG A 396 -8.12 -33.41 -9.61
N TYR A 397 -8.31 -33.18 -10.90
CA TYR A 397 -9.28 -33.87 -11.73
C TYR A 397 -8.62 -35.05 -12.46
N ALA A 398 -9.16 -36.27 -12.32
CA ALA A 398 -8.69 -37.44 -13.04
C ALA A 398 -9.13 -37.37 -14.52
N ARG A 399 -8.15 -37.32 -15.45
CA ARG A 399 -8.41 -37.24 -16.91
C ARG A 399 -8.90 -38.56 -17.50
N GLN A 400 -8.59 -39.65 -16.83
CA GLN A 400 -8.98 -41.02 -17.15
C GLN A 400 -9.05 -41.80 -15.84
N THR A 401 -9.50 -43.05 -15.88
CA THR A 401 -9.40 -43.93 -14.71
C THR A 401 -7.94 -44.24 -14.40
N VAL A 402 -7.52 -44.07 -13.15
CA VAL A 402 -6.13 -44.24 -12.68
C VAL A 402 -6.13 -45.15 -11.46
N THR A 403 -5.29 -46.18 -11.48
CA THR A 403 -4.97 -47.00 -10.31
C THR A 403 -3.72 -46.42 -9.65
N LEU A 404 -3.84 -45.99 -8.39
CA LEU A 404 -2.72 -45.45 -7.61
C LEU A 404 -1.82 -46.56 -7.06
N SER A 405 -0.64 -46.19 -6.58
CA SER A 405 0.35 -47.14 -6.01
C SER A 405 -0.19 -48.04 -4.88
N ASP A 406 -1.27 -47.64 -4.21
CA ASP A 406 -1.92 -48.40 -3.16
C ASP A 406 -3.11 -49.24 -3.61
N GLY A 407 -3.32 -49.35 -4.92
CA GLY A 407 -4.44 -50.08 -5.52
C GLY A 407 -5.75 -49.29 -5.57
N THR A 408 -5.77 -48.04 -5.09
CA THR A 408 -6.98 -47.20 -5.18
C THR A 408 -7.30 -46.87 -6.64
N GLU A 409 -8.47 -47.28 -7.11
CA GLU A 409 -8.98 -46.89 -8.43
C GLU A 409 -9.73 -45.56 -8.36
N VAL A 410 -9.14 -44.54 -8.98
CA VAL A 410 -9.76 -43.22 -9.16
C VAL A 410 -10.41 -43.18 -10.54
N PRO A 411 -11.74 -43.07 -10.65
CA PRO A 411 -12.43 -43.10 -11.93
C PRO A 411 -12.24 -41.80 -12.70
N GLU A 412 -12.34 -41.88 -14.03
CA GLU A 412 -12.37 -40.70 -14.90
C GLU A 412 -13.44 -39.69 -14.44
N GLY A 413 -13.05 -38.42 -14.40
CA GLY A 413 -13.95 -37.33 -14.06
C GLY A 413 -14.09 -37.01 -12.57
N ALA A 414 -13.55 -37.87 -11.70
CA ALA A 414 -13.51 -37.61 -10.27
C ALA A 414 -12.51 -36.50 -9.91
N VAL A 415 -12.77 -35.84 -8.79
CA VAL A 415 -11.86 -34.85 -8.19
C VAL A 415 -11.31 -35.44 -6.90
N VAL A 416 -10.00 -35.55 -6.80
CA VAL A 416 -9.29 -36.00 -5.60
C VAL A 416 -8.74 -34.81 -4.82
N ALA A 417 -8.61 -34.96 -3.51
CA ALA A 417 -8.06 -33.96 -2.60
C ALA A 417 -7.35 -34.62 -1.41
N PHE A 418 -6.52 -33.85 -0.71
CA PHE A 418 -5.75 -34.30 0.45
C PHE A 418 -6.17 -33.53 1.70
N PRO A 419 -6.40 -34.20 2.84
CA PRO A 419 -6.81 -33.53 4.05
C PRO A 419 -5.67 -32.67 4.61
N THR A 420 -5.99 -31.53 5.21
CA THR A 420 -4.99 -30.64 5.86
C THR A 420 -4.88 -30.87 7.37
N TRP A 421 -5.88 -31.49 8.00
CA TRP A 421 -5.87 -31.84 9.42
C TRP A 421 -4.62 -32.64 9.88
N PRO A 422 -3.93 -33.47 9.05
CA PRO A 422 -2.70 -34.13 9.49
C PRO A 422 -1.59 -33.16 9.92
N MET A 423 -1.59 -31.93 9.40
CA MET A 423 -0.67 -30.87 9.84
C MET A 423 -0.88 -30.49 11.31
N ARG A 424 -2.05 -30.79 11.86
CA ARG A 424 -2.45 -30.60 13.27
C ARG A 424 -2.66 -31.94 13.98
N SER A 425 -1.84 -32.94 13.65
CA SER A 425 -1.90 -34.25 14.28
C SER A 425 -0.53 -34.79 14.64
N THR A 426 -0.53 -35.78 15.52
CA THR A 426 0.67 -36.54 15.91
C THR A 426 1.24 -37.40 14.79
N MET A 427 0.57 -37.47 13.63
CA MET A 427 1.07 -38.15 12.43
C MET A 427 2.42 -37.58 11.96
N PHE A 428 2.58 -36.24 12.03
CA PHE A 428 3.78 -35.56 11.57
C PHE A 428 4.44 -34.65 12.61
N TYR A 429 3.69 -34.20 13.63
CA TYR A 429 4.19 -33.21 14.58
C TYR A 429 3.91 -33.62 16.03
N ARG A 430 4.92 -33.51 16.89
CA ARG A 430 4.75 -33.64 18.35
C ARG A 430 3.99 -32.42 18.89
N ASP A 431 3.13 -32.62 19.89
CA ASP A 431 2.29 -31.57 20.49
C ASP A 431 1.60 -30.69 19.43
N PRO A 432 0.77 -31.31 18.56
CA PRO A 432 0.30 -30.69 17.33
C PRO A 432 -0.65 -29.51 17.55
N ASP A 433 -1.33 -29.42 18.70
CA ASP A 433 -2.25 -28.34 19.00
C ASP A 433 -1.57 -27.12 19.62
N ARG A 434 -0.29 -27.24 20.02
CA ARG A 434 0.48 -26.15 20.62
C ARG A 434 1.19 -25.33 19.54
N PHE A 435 1.06 -24.01 19.61
CA PHE A 435 1.89 -23.08 18.86
C PHE A 435 3.31 -23.06 19.44
N ASP A 436 4.30 -23.39 18.61
CA ASP A 436 5.71 -23.38 18.97
C ASP A 436 6.53 -22.66 17.89
N GLY A 437 6.77 -21.37 18.09
CA GLY A 437 7.45 -20.50 17.13
C GLY A 437 8.87 -20.96 16.77
N TYR A 438 9.52 -21.76 17.63
CA TYR A 438 10.86 -22.31 17.40
C TYR A 438 10.86 -23.72 16.81
N ARG A 439 9.70 -24.33 16.56
CA ARG A 439 9.58 -25.71 16.04
C ARG A 439 10.44 -25.95 14.80
N PHE A 440 10.30 -25.10 13.79
CA PHE A 440 11.03 -25.25 12.53
C PHE A 440 12.44 -24.66 12.58
N VAL A 441 12.79 -23.89 13.61
CA VAL A 441 14.19 -23.60 13.92
C VAL A 441 14.88 -24.88 14.39
N ARG A 442 14.32 -25.55 15.41
CA ARG A 442 14.89 -26.81 15.95
C ARG A 442 14.97 -27.91 14.90
N MET A 443 13.91 -28.13 14.12
CA MET A 443 13.91 -29.15 13.07
C MET A 443 14.98 -28.91 11.99
N ARG A 444 15.35 -27.66 11.70
CA ARG A 444 16.43 -27.34 10.73
C ARG A 444 17.83 -27.65 11.25
N HIS A 445 18.01 -27.65 12.57
CA HIS A 445 19.28 -28.01 13.20
C HIS A 445 19.49 -29.53 13.31
N GLU A 446 18.45 -30.33 13.07
CA GLU A 446 18.60 -31.78 13.01
C GLU A 446 19.44 -32.20 11.79
N PRO A 447 20.31 -33.22 11.93
CA PRO A 447 21.14 -33.70 10.82
C PRO A 447 20.32 -34.05 9.58
N GLY A 448 20.69 -33.49 8.43
CA GLY A 448 20.01 -33.73 7.15
C GLY A 448 18.86 -32.77 6.82
N ASN A 449 18.44 -31.90 7.75
CA ASN A 449 17.27 -31.03 7.58
C ASN A 449 17.62 -29.55 7.27
N ALA A 450 18.90 -29.20 7.07
CA ALA A 450 19.35 -27.81 6.89
C ALA A 450 18.70 -27.09 5.68
N ALA A 451 18.37 -27.83 4.61
CA ALA A 451 17.67 -27.31 3.43
C ALA A 451 16.13 -27.46 3.50
N ALA A 452 15.62 -28.10 4.55
CA ALA A 452 14.19 -28.38 4.75
C ALA A 452 13.53 -27.32 5.64
N HIS A 453 12.21 -27.45 5.83
CA HIS A 453 11.45 -26.69 6.82
C HIS A 453 11.45 -25.16 6.73
N TYR A 454 11.93 -24.56 5.66
CA TYR A 454 11.64 -23.14 5.38
C TYR A 454 10.15 -22.94 5.17
N TYR A 455 9.65 -21.73 5.42
CA TYR A 455 8.25 -21.36 5.18
C TYR A 455 7.81 -21.75 3.76
N VAL A 456 8.65 -21.47 2.78
CA VAL A 456 8.43 -21.80 1.35
C VAL A 456 8.59 -23.29 1.02
N SER A 457 9.11 -24.12 1.93
CA SER A 457 9.32 -25.56 1.69
C SER A 457 8.03 -26.35 1.87
N THR A 458 7.69 -27.14 0.84
CA THR A 458 6.52 -28.03 0.85
C THR A 458 6.93 -29.47 1.11
N SER A 459 6.09 -30.24 1.80
CA SER A 459 6.29 -31.67 2.01
C SER A 459 4.92 -32.36 2.15
N VAL A 460 4.92 -33.70 2.20
CA VAL A 460 3.72 -34.47 2.58
C VAL A 460 3.18 -34.02 3.94
N ALA A 461 4.08 -33.74 4.89
CA ALA A 461 3.75 -33.25 6.22
C ALA A 461 3.32 -31.77 6.27
N HIS A 462 3.54 -30.99 5.20
CA HIS A 462 3.28 -29.56 5.20
C HIS A 462 2.86 -29.07 3.81
N VAL A 463 1.55 -29.01 3.58
CA VAL A 463 0.92 -28.76 2.26
C VAL A 463 0.36 -27.34 2.14
N GLY A 464 0.85 -26.39 2.93
CA GLY A 464 0.38 -25.00 2.98
C GLY A 464 0.45 -24.27 1.63
N PHE A 465 1.49 -24.54 0.85
CA PHE A 465 1.64 -24.06 -0.52
C PHE A 465 1.28 -25.11 -1.58
N GLY A 466 0.53 -26.17 -1.21
CA GLY A 466 0.40 -27.39 -2.02
C GLY A 466 1.70 -28.20 -2.02
N HIS A 467 1.83 -29.13 -2.97
CA HIS A 467 3.00 -30.00 -3.10
C HIS A 467 3.23 -30.45 -4.56
N GLY A 468 4.46 -30.82 -4.90
CA GLY A 468 4.86 -31.30 -6.23
C GLY A 468 4.93 -30.23 -7.32
N LYS A 469 4.82 -30.64 -8.59
CA LYS A 469 4.88 -29.77 -9.79
C LYS A 469 3.88 -28.60 -9.78
N ASN A 470 2.79 -28.74 -9.04
CA ASN A 470 1.72 -27.76 -8.92
C ASN A 470 1.73 -27.04 -7.56
N SER A 471 2.88 -27.01 -6.87
CA SER A 471 3.06 -26.15 -5.69
C SER A 471 2.94 -24.66 -6.06
N CYS A 472 2.57 -23.83 -5.09
CA CYS A 472 2.29 -22.41 -5.30
C CYS A 472 3.49 -21.72 -5.96
N PRO A 473 3.32 -21.12 -7.16
CA PRO A 473 4.40 -20.42 -7.83
C PRO A 473 4.74 -19.08 -7.14
N GLY A 474 3.79 -18.47 -6.44
CA GLY A 474 3.97 -17.19 -5.75
C GLY A 474 4.57 -17.29 -4.34
N ARG A 475 4.93 -18.48 -3.84
CA ARG A 475 5.32 -18.68 -2.43
C ARG A 475 6.52 -17.84 -1.97
N PHE A 476 7.49 -17.59 -2.85
CA PHE A 476 8.66 -16.77 -2.53
C PHE A 476 8.32 -15.29 -2.41
N LEU A 477 7.40 -14.80 -3.25
CA LEU A 477 6.86 -13.46 -3.13
C LEU A 477 6.01 -13.33 -1.87
N ALA A 478 5.12 -14.29 -1.59
CA ALA A 478 4.31 -14.32 -0.38
C ALA A 478 5.19 -14.29 0.89
N ASN A 479 6.26 -15.08 0.92
CA ASN A 479 7.26 -15.04 2.00
C ASN A 479 7.85 -13.64 2.18
N SER A 480 8.26 -13.00 1.08
CA SER A 480 8.87 -11.68 1.14
C SER A 480 7.89 -10.61 1.65
N VAL A 481 6.67 -10.59 1.10
CA VAL A 481 5.59 -9.68 1.52
C VAL A 481 5.24 -9.90 3.00
N LEU A 482 5.09 -11.14 3.44
CA LEU A 482 4.72 -11.47 4.81
C LEU A 482 5.82 -11.09 5.81
N LYS A 483 7.08 -11.43 5.53
CA LYS A 483 8.19 -11.09 6.41
C LYS A 483 8.36 -9.58 6.55
N ILE A 484 8.35 -8.84 5.44
CA ILE A 484 8.49 -7.38 5.45
C ILE A 484 7.31 -6.75 6.21
N ALA A 485 6.07 -7.13 5.89
CA ALA A 485 4.90 -6.58 6.54
C ALA A 485 4.87 -6.88 8.05
N LEU A 486 5.09 -8.14 8.45
CA LEU A 486 5.08 -8.49 9.88
C LEU A 486 6.24 -7.84 10.63
N ALA A 487 7.45 -7.87 10.08
CA ALA A 487 8.60 -7.20 10.69
C ALA A 487 8.34 -5.70 10.89
N PHE A 488 7.77 -5.03 9.89
CA PHE A 488 7.38 -3.62 10.01
C PHE A 488 6.32 -3.43 11.10
N LEU A 489 5.24 -4.21 11.07
CA LEU A 489 4.13 -4.08 12.02
C LEU A 489 4.56 -4.33 13.46
N ILE A 490 5.38 -5.35 13.73
CA ILE A 490 5.81 -5.65 15.10
C ILE A 490 6.91 -4.71 15.58
N THR A 491 7.76 -4.19 14.71
CA THR A 491 8.89 -3.31 15.12
C THR A 491 8.43 -1.89 15.37
N ASN A 492 7.47 -1.39 14.57
CA ASN A 492 7.01 0.00 14.65
C ASN A 492 5.75 0.19 15.50
N TYR A 493 5.08 -0.90 15.92
CA TYR A 493 3.83 -0.84 16.67
C TYR A 493 3.78 -1.87 17.80
N ASP A 494 3.13 -1.48 18.88
CA ASP A 494 2.69 -2.33 19.97
C ASP A 494 1.24 -2.74 19.75
N TRP A 495 0.95 -4.01 20.02
CA TRP A 495 -0.34 -4.61 19.71
C TRP A 495 -0.93 -5.25 20.94
N LYS A 496 -2.24 -5.11 21.11
CA LYS A 496 -2.99 -5.81 22.15
C LYS A 496 -4.33 -6.31 21.61
N ALA A 497 -4.78 -7.44 22.12
CA ALA A 497 -6.14 -7.89 21.90
C ALA A 497 -7.13 -6.94 22.62
N ASP A 498 -8.33 -6.76 22.07
CA ASP A 498 -9.38 -5.88 22.60
C ASP A 498 -10.09 -6.45 23.87
N GLY A 499 -9.49 -7.44 24.52
CA GLY A 499 -10.00 -8.06 25.75
C GLY A 499 -11.19 -9.01 25.55
N LYS A 500 -11.75 -9.15 24.34
CA LYS A 500 -12.89 -10.04 24.06
C LYS A 500 -12.49 -11.49 23.74
N GLY A 501 -11.24 -11.84 23.97
CA GLY A 501 -10.64 -13.13 23.61
C GLY A 501 -10.35 -13.22 22.11
N LEU A 502 -9.12 -13.61 21.77
CA LEU A 502 -8.79 -14.02 20.40
C LEU A 502 -9.51 -15.34 20.15
N THR A 503 -10.68 -15.30 19.50
CA THR A 503 -11.36 -16.55 19.12
C THR A 503 -10.55 -17.15 17.99
N SER A 504 -9.74 -18.17 18.31
CA SER A 504 -8.84 -18.89 17.40
C SER A 504 -9.56 -19.65 16.28
N SER A 505 -10.89 -19.56 16.17
CA SER A 505 -11.62 -20.17 15.06
C SER A 505 -11.54 -19.28 13.82
N ILE A 506 -10.40 -19.30 13.13
CA ILE A 506 -10.41 -19.13 11.67
C ILE A 506 -11.16 -20.34 11.14
N THR A 507 -12.49 -20.23 11.03
CA THR A 507 -13.34 -21.35 10.60
C THR A 507 -12.85 -21.83 9.23
N SER A 508 -12.39 -23.08 9.17
CA SER A 508 -11.67 -23.70 8.06
C SER A 508 -12.59 -24.10 6.91
N CYS A 509 -13.23 -23.09 6.32
CA CYS A 509 -13.76 -23.16 4.98
C CYS A 509 -13.28 -21.90 4.25
N ALA A 510 -12.34 -22.06 3.30
CA ALA A 510 -11.64 -21.04 2.50
C ALA A 510 -12.51 -19.96 1.82
N VAL A 511 -13.82 -19.99 2.01
CA VAL A 511 -14.82 -19.09 1.44
C VAL A 511 -15.45 -18.17 2.51
N PHE A 512 -15.32 -18.48 3.81
CA PHE A 512 -15.99 -17.76 4.90
C PHE A 512 -15.08 -17.58 6.12
N VAL A 513 -14.08 -16.71 6.04
CA VAL A 513 -13.46 -16.16 7.25
C VAL A 513 -14.38 -15.07 7.81
N MET A 514 -15.28 -15.48 8.71
CA MET A 514 -16.29 -14.64 9.38
C MET A 514 -15.78 -13.95 10.66
N ALA A 515 -14.50 -14.07 11.00
CA ALA A 515 -13.94 -13.38 12.18
C ALA A 515 -13.26 -12.07 11.74
N SER A 516 -14.02 -10.96 11.74
CA SER A 516 -13.43 -9.62 11.78
C SER A 516 -13.36 -9.18 13.24
N GLN A 517 -12.33 -9.63 13.96
CA GLN A 517 -12.06 -9.08 15.28
C GLN A 517 -11.35 -7.73 15.14
N THR A 518 -11.66 -6.81 16.03
CA THR A 518 -10.94 -5.56 16.19
C THR A 518 -9.73 -5.86 17.08
N VAL A 519 -8.54 -5.50 16.64
CA VAL A 519 -7.34 -5.50 17.49
C VAL A 519 -7.00 -4.07 17.82
N CYS A 520 -6.39 -3.84 18.97
CA CYS A 520 -5.91 -2.53 19.34
C CYS A 520 -4.43 -2.44 18.94
N ILE A 521 -4.09 -1.39 18.19
CA ILE A 521 -2.74 -1.06 17.82
C ILE A 521 -2.39 0.28 18.47
N SER A 522 -1.26 0.36 19.15
CA SER A 522 -0.63 1.62 19.51
C SER A 522 0.66 1.64 18.70
N ALA A 523 0.90 2.70 17.94
CA ALA A 523 2.29 3.01 17.69
C ALA A 523 2.85 3.36 19.06
N PRO A 524 3.89 2.71 19.62
CA PRO A 524 4.59 3.34 20.73
C PRO A 524 4.79 4.78 20.30
N ALA A 525 4.38 5.79 21.08
CA ALA A 525 4.86 7.13 20.80
C ALA A 525 6.35 6.92 20.80
N SER A 526 6.91 6.99 19.59
CA SER A 526 8.22 6.49 19.19
C SER A 526 9.03 6.09 20.40
N SER A 527 9.47 4.83 20.51
CA SER A 527 10.44 4.39 21.53
C SER A 527 11.31 5.60 21.90
N PRO A 528 11.63 5.90 23.17
CA PRO A 528 12.33 7.15 23.50
C PRO A 528 13.61 7.42 22.67
N GLN A 529 14.08 6.44 21.90
CA GLN A 529 15.10 6.50 20.85
C GLN A 529 14.68 7.08 19.47
N ASP A 530 13.40 7.01 19.04
CA ASP A 530 12.88 7.60 17.78
C ASP A 530 12.08 8.90 17.98
N ARG A 531 11.89 9.37 19.23
CA ARG A 531 11.71 10.81 19.47
C ARG A 531 13.06 11.40 19.17
N GLY A 532 13.34 11.70 17.89
CA GLY A 532 14.65 12.06 17.36
C GLY A 532 15.54 12.57 18.48
N SER A 533 16.43 11.70 18.99
CA SER A 533 17.33 12.10 20.06
C SER A 533 17.99 13.35 19.54
N ARG A 534 17.83 14.49 20.25
CA ARG A 534 18.35 15.79 19.83
C ARG A 534 19.69 15.56 19.15
N ARG A 535 19.75 15.84 17.85
CA ARG A 535 20.93 15.57 17.05
C ARG A 535 21.24 16.81 16.27
N ASP A 536 22.24 17.54 16.71
CA ASP A 536 22.70 18.69 15.95
C ASP A 536 23.26 18.20 14.59
N ALA A 537 22.94 18.93 13.53
CA ALA A 537 23.43 18.65 12.18
C ALA A 537 24.66 19.51 11.89
N VAL A 538 25.56 19.01 11.04
CA VAL A 538 26.63 19.82 10.47
C VAL A 538 26.25 20.13 9.03
N GLY A 539 26.06 21.42 8.73
CA GLY A 539 25.65 21.90 7.43
C GLY A 539 26.61 22.94 6.89
N ARG A 540 26.56 23.17 5.56
CA ARG A 540 27.22 24.31 4.92
C ARG A 540 26.17 25.17 4.24
N MET A 541 26.01 26.40 4.71
CA MET A 541 25.06 27.35 4.13
C MET A 541 25.72 28.22 3.07
N ASN A 542 24.92 28.78 2.15
CA ASN A 542 25.44 29.67 1.11
C ASN A 542 25.15 31.13 1.49
N TYR A 543 26.20 31.87 1.81
CA TYR A 543 26.15 33.27 2.24
C TYR A 543 26.46 34.21 1.09
N LEU A 544 26.04 35.48 1.21
CA LEU A 544 26.47 36.49 0.27
C LEU A 544 27.97 36.73 0.38
N LYS A 545 28.68 36.67 -0.74
CA LYS A 545 30.11 36.94 -0.80
C LYS A 545 30.37 38.43 -0.55
N HIS A 546 31.31 38.75 0.32
CA HIS A 546 31.68 40.15 0.54
C HIS A 546 32.49 40.68 -0.65
N LEU A 547 31.87 41.54 -1.47
CA LEU A 547 32.50 42.15 -2.64
C LEU A 547 32.50 43.67 -2.52
N GLU A 548 33.62 44.31 -2.86
CA GLU A 548 33.77 45.78 -2.86
C GLU A 548 32.75 46.47 -3.77
N ILE A 549 32.30 45.81 -4.83
CA ILE A 549 31.26 46.33 -5.73
C ILE A 549 29.96 46.66 -5.00
N TYR A 550 29.64 45.98 -3.89
CA TYR A 550 28.41 46.23 -3.13
C TYR A 550 28.42 47.58 -2.38
N LYS A 551 29.59 48.20 -2.19
CA LYS A 551 29.69 49.57 -1.69
C LYS A 551 29.31 50.62 -2.75
N LEU A 552 29.40 50.28 -4.03
CA LEU A 552 29.12 51.17 -5.16
C LEU A 552 27.74 50.89 -5.76
N VAL A 553 27.40 49.61 -5.91
CA VAL A 553 26.15 49.11 -6.51
C VAL A 553 25.56 48.08 -5.57
N PRO A 554 24.43 48.36 -4.91
CA PRO A 554 23.77 47.41 -4.01
C PRO A 554 23.53 46.05 -4.70
N PRO A 555 23.49 44.95 -3.95
CA PRO A 555 23.09 43.66 -4.50
C PRO A 555 21.71 43.77 -5.16
N PHE A 556 21.50 43.14 -6.30
CA PHE A 556 20.23 43.16 -7.00
C PHE A 556 19.97 41.89 -7.78
N LYS A 557 18.69 41.65 -8.04
CA LYS A 557 18.22 40.58 -8.93
C LYS A 557 16.93 41.00 -9.61
N VAL A 558 16.94 40.98 -10.93
CA VAL A 558 15.82 41.37 -11.79
C VAL A 558 15.27 40.12 -12.47
N ALA A 559 13.97 39.90 -12.30
CA ALA A 559 13.23 38.80 -12.89
C ALA A 559 12.15 39.35 -13.84
N GLN A 560 12.54 40.06 -14.89
CA GLN A 560 11.63 40.56 -15.94
C GLN A 560 11.87 39.86 -17.28
N PRO A 561 10.82 39.61 -18.09
CA PRO A 561 10.97 38.97 -19.41
C PRO A 561 11.69 39.86 -20.44
N ASP A 562 11.59 41.18 -20.31
CA ASP A 562 11.98 42.17 -21.33
C ASP A 562 13.24 42.98 -20.95
N LEU A 563 14.14 42.37 -20.18
CA LEU A 563 15.42 42.99 -19.82
C LEU A 563 16.29 43.21 -21.07
N ASP A 564 17.00 44.35 -21.09
CA ASP A 564 18.08 44.60 -22.04
C ASP A 564 19.08 43.43 -21.99
N PRO A 565 19.39 42.77 -23.12
CA PRO A 565 20.35 41.65 -23.17
C PRO A 565 21.72 41.98 -22.58
N ASP A 566 22.12 43.25 -22.61
CA ASP A 566 23.42 43.70 -22.09
C ASP A 566 23.38 44.02 -20.59
N PHE A 567 22.19 44.08 -19.96
CA PHE A 567 22.05 44.28 -18.52
C PHE A 567 22.06 42.94 -17.78
N PRO A 568 23.02 42.71 -16.86
CA PRO A 568 23.08 41.44 -16.12
C PRO A 568 21.83 41.28 -15.24
N PRO A 569 21.16 40.12 -15.25
CA PRO A 569 19.92 39.92 -14.49
C PRO A 569 20.14 39.89 -12.97
N SER A 570 21.40 39.80 -12.51
CA SER A 570 21.77 39.90 -11.10
C SER A 570 23.27 40.17 -10.94
N ASN A 571 23.66 40.87 -9.88
CA ASN A 571 25.05 40.97 -9.41
C ASN A 571 25.29 40.17 -8.10
N LEU A 572 24.35 39.29 -7.71
CA LEU A 572 24.48 38.47 -6.50
C LEU A 572 25.50 37.36 -6.71
N VAL A 573 26.48 37.31 -5.82
CA VAL A 573 27.48 36.24 -5.77
C VAL A 573 27.42 35.62 -4.38
N PHE A 574 27.16 34.32 -4.32
CA PHE A 574 27.13 33.57 -3.08
C PHE A 574 28.38 32.71 -2.96
N GLU A 575 28.82 32.48 -1.73
CA GLU A 575 29.89 31.55 -1.39
C GLU A 575 29.42 30.59 -0.30
N GLN A 576 29.96 29.38 -0.32
CA GLN A 576 29.66 28.39 0.71
C GLN A 576 30.45 28.74 1.97
N GLY A 577 29.73 28.85 3.09
CA GLY A 577 30.33 29.06 4.40
C GLY A 577 31.15 27.86 4.89
N PRO A 578 31.82 27.99 6.05
CA PRO A 578 32.43 26.87 6.73
C PRO A 578 31.36 25.84 7.18
N GLU A 579 31.81 24.71 7.72
CA GLU A 579 30.91 23.78 8.40
C GLU A 579 30.39 24.40 9.69
N GLU A 580 29.08 24.51 9.78
CA GLU A 580 28.38 25.12 10.90
C GLU A 580 27.49 24.06 11.56
N VAL A 581 27.45 24.10 12.89
CA VAL A 581 26.52 23.30 13.66
C VAL A 581 25.15 23.97 13.58
N VAL A 582 24.17 23.26 13.03
CA VAL A 582 22.76 23.63 13.06
C VAL A 582 22.13 22.84 14.20
N GLU A 583 21.81 23.54 15.30
CA GLU A 583 21.33 22.91 16.52
C GLU A 583 19.91 22.37 16.36
N ASP A 584 19.68 21.16 16.85
CA ASP A 584 18.34 20.58 16.86
C ASP A 584 17.53 21.15 18.04
N ILE A 585 16.35 21.67 17.73
CA ILE A 585 15.43 22.26 18.70
C ILE A 585 14.67 21.21 19.52
N ARG A 586 14.66 19.94 19.10
CA ARG A 586 13.91 18.86 19.76
C ARG A 586 14.10 18.87 21.28
N GLY A 587 12.99 18.89 22.02
CA GLY A 587 12.96 18.93 23.48
C GLY A 587 13.24 20.31 24.10
N ARG A 588 13.46 21.34 23.28
CA ARG A 588 13.65 22.75 23.68
C ARG A 588 12.64 23.68 23.01
N GLU A 589 11.56 23.15 22.44
CA GLU A 589 10.59 23.90 21.64
C GLU A 589 10.02 25.13 22.39
N ASP A 590 9.76 24.97 23.70
CA ASP A 590 9.19 26.03 24.54
C ASP A 590 10.18 27.13 24.93
N GLN A 591 11.46 27.01 24.56
CA GLN A 591 12.49 28.03 24.83
C GLN A 591 12.54 29.15 23.78
N PHE A 592 11.81 28.99 22.68
CA PHE A 592 11.89 29.90 21.53
C PHE A 592 10.55 30.61 21.31
N ASP A 593 10.62 31.93 21.21
CA ASP A 593 9.48 32.77 20.94
C ASP A 593 9.75 33.80 19.83
N LEU A 594 8.67 34.33 19.27
CA LEU A 594 8.74 35.28 18.17
C LEU A 594 9.42 36.59 18.57
N ASP A 595 9.41 37.01 19.83
CA ASP A 595 9.90 38.33 20.24
C ASP A 595 11.37 38.34 20.63
N ASN A 596 11.90 37.23 21.14
CA ASN A 596 13.28 37.07 21.60
C ASN A 596 14.18 36.34 20.60
N ASN A 597 13.65 35.37 19.84
CA ASN A 597 14.43 34.56 18.89
C ASN A 597 14.06 34.78 17.43
N ALA A 598 12.97 35.53 17.18
CA ALA A 598 12.33 35.70 15.88
C ALA A 598 11.65 34.46 15.30
N PHE A 599 11.61 33.35 16.03
CA PHE A 599 10.89 32.15 15.62
C PHE A 599 10.34 31.38 16.82
N CYS A 600 9.28 30.62 16.58
CA CYS A 600 8.77 29.62 17.51
C CYS A 600 8.20 28.43 16.72
N ILE A 601 7.96 27.33 17.42
CA ILE A 601 7.32 26.15 16.85
C ILE A 601 6.03 25.82 17.60
N ARG A 602 4.97 25.54 16.86
CA ARG A 602 3.66 25.20 17.41
C ARG A 602 3.12 23.95 16.77
N ARG A 603 2.44 23.13 17.58
CA ARG A 603 1.68 21.99 17.07
C ARG A 603 0.31 22.45 16.61
N ASN A 604 -0.09 22.04 15.42
CA ASN A 604 -1.41 22.29 14.89
C ASN A 604 -1.87 21.18 13.96
N GLU A 605 -3.01 20.57 14.27
CA GLU A 605 -3.66 19.62 13.38
C GLU A 605 -4.43 20.36 12.29
N PHE A 606 -3.98 20.23 11.04
CA PHE A 606 -4.67 20.82 9.90
C PHE A 606 -5.69 19.85 9.31
N LYS A 607 -6.84 20.38 8.90
CA LYS A 607 -7.80 19.64 8.06
C LYS A 607 -7.14 19.30 6.71
N PRO A 608 -7.55 18.21 6.04
CA PRO A 608 -7.04 17.85 4.72
C PRO A 608 -7.23 18.98 3.70
N VAL A 609 -6.17 19.31 2.94
CA VAL A 609 -6.17 20.34 1.89
C VAL A 609 -5.36 19.82 0.69
N GLY A 610 -5.89 19.99 -0.52
CA GLY A 610 -5.14 19.89 -1.78
C GLY A 610 -4.23 21.10 -2.01
N PHE A 611 -2.91 20.86 -2.09
CA PHE A 611 -1.90 21.91 -2.32
C PHE A 611 -1.50 22.08 -3.80
N ASP A 612 -2.33 21.56 -4.72
CA ASP A 612 -2.20 21.71 -6.16
C ASP A 612 -3.16 22.76 -6.75
N ASP A 613 -4.21 23.14 -6.01
CA ASP A 613 -5.22 24.13 -6.40
C ASP A 613 -5.13 25.41 -5.56
N THR A 614 -5.04 26.55 -6.25
CA THR A 614 -4.89 27.87 -5.62
C THR A 614 -6.13 28.26 -4.81
N GLU A 615 -7.33 27.94 -5.28
CA GLU A 615 -8.58 28.29 -4.61
C GLU A 615 -8.84 27.41 -3.39
N GLU A 616 -8.40 26.15 -3.44
CA GLU A 616 -8.48 25.25 -2.29
C GLU A 616 -7.59 25.72 -1.13
N VAL A 617 -6.34 26.14 -1.42
CA VAL A 617 -5.45 26.72 -0.39
C VAL A 617 -6.08 27.98 0.20
N LYS A 618 -6.63 28.88 -0.62
CA LYS A 618 -7.30 30.11 -0.14
C LYS A 618 -8.47 29.81 0.77
N LYS A 619 -9.36 28.89 0.39
CA LYS A 619 -10.63 28.65 1.10
C LYS A 619 -10.46 27.74 2.30
N SER A 620 -9.57 26.77 2.21
CA SER A 620 -9.45 25.70 3.22
C SER A 620 -8.23 25.88 4.13
N PHE A 621 -7.09 26.36 3.61
CA PHE A 621 -5.85 26.42 4.38
C PHE A 621 -5.60 27.80 5.01
N SER A 622 -5.77 28.88 4.26
CA SER A 622 -5.54 30.24 4.77
C SER A 622 -6.29 30.56 6.07
N PRO A 623 -7.58 30.16 6.25
CA PRO A 623 -8.27 30.39 7.53
C PRO A 623 -7.64 29.65 8.71
N GLN A 624 -7.10 28.45 8.49
CA GLN A 624 -6.42 27.66 9.53
C GLN A 624 -5.08 28.30 9.94
N ILE A 625 -4.40 28.94 8.99
CA ILE A 625 -3.16 29.69 9.27
C ILE A 625 -3.47 30.97 10.07
N VAL A 626 -4.54 31.68 9.72
CA VAL A 626 -5.01 32.85 10.48
C VAL A 626 -5.33 32.45 11.93
N ASP A 627 -6.05 31.36 12.13
CA ASP A 627 -6.39 30.83 13.47
C ASP A 627 -5.13 30.44 14.28
N LEU A 628 -4.15 29.79 13.64
CA LEU A 628 -2.87 29.48 14.28
C LEU A 628 -2.11 30.74 14.72
N ILE A 629 -2.02 31.74 13.85
CA ILE A 629 -1.34 33.01 14.16
C ILE A 629 -2.11 33.77 15.26
N GLN A 630 -3.45 33.79 15.22
CA GLN A 630 -4.27 34.45 16.23
C GLN A 630 -4.09 33.81 17.62
N ARG A 631 -3.88 32.49 17.71
CA ARG A 631 -3.57 31.84 19.00
C ARG A 631 -2.19 32.20 19.52
N GLU A 632 -1.21 32.34 18.63
CA GLU A 632 0.15 32.72 19.02
C GLU A 632 0.27 34.20 19.37
N ILE A 633 -0.54 35.03 18.73
CA ILE A 633 -0.58 36.48 18.93
C ILE A 633 -2.03 36.87 19.24
N PRO A 634 -2.50 36.65 20.49
CA PRO A 634 -3.90 36.85 20.87
C PRO A 634 -4.37 38.29 20.71
N ASP A 635 -3.45 39.26 20.80
CA ASP A 635 -3.68 40.68 20.62
C ASP A 635 -3.63 41.13 19.15
N ALA A 636 -3.46 40.22 18.19
CA ALA A 636 -3.54 40.55 16.77
C ALA A 636 -4.96 41.06 16.44
N GLU A 637 -5.04 42.29 15.94
CA GLU A 637 -6.29 42.93 15.51
C GLU A 637 -6.58 42.64 14.03
N PHE A 638 -5.54 42.34 13.26
CA PHE A 638 -5.65 42.05 11.84
C PHE A 638 -4.55 41.11 11.37
N ILE A 639 -4.96 40.06 10.64
CA ILE A 639 -4.07 39.09 10.01
C ILE A 639 -4.45 38.99 8.54
N HIS A 640 -3.49 39.19 7.64
CA HIS A 640 -3.72 39.16 6.20
C HIS A 640 -2.67 38.27 5.51
N ILE A 641 -3.14 37.23 4.82
CA ILE A 641 -2.27 36.34 4.04
C ILE A 641 -1.87 37.03 2.73
N LEU A 642 -0.57 37.25 2.52
CA LEU A 642 -0.04 37.91 1.32
C LEU A 642 0.12 36.92 0.16
N ASN A 643 0.80 35.81 0.43
CA ASN A 643 1.05 34.76 -0.53
C ASN A 643 1.49 33.46 0.14
N TRP A 644 1.68 32.42 -0.67
CA TRP A 644 2.29 31.17 -0.25
C TRP A 644 3.15 30.58 -1.38
N VAL A 645 4.10 29.75 -1.01
CA VAL A 645 4.93 28.98 -1.93
C VAL A 645 4.98 27.52 -1.51
N VAL A 646 4.78 26.63 -2.47
CA VAL A 646 4.98 25.19 -2.29
C VAL A 646 6.37 24.83 -2.82
N ARG A 647 7.17 24.19 -1.97
CA ARG A 647 8.55 23.77 -2.29
C ARG A 647 8.65 22.25 -2.36
N ASN A 648 9.40 21.73 -3.32
CA ASN A 648 9.62 20.30 -3.52
C ASN A 648 11.05 20.03 -4.04
N THR A 649 11.81 19.13 -3.39
CA THR A 649 13.20 18.80 -3.79
C THR A 649 13.32 18.02 -5.11
N GLY A 650 12.23 17.44 -5.62
CA GLY A 650 12.18 16.74 -6.91
C GLY A 650 12.16 17.66 -8.14
N PHE A 651 12.16 18.98 -7.96
CA PHE A 651 12.18 19.97 -9.05
C PHE A 651 13.57 20.60 -9.16
N ARG A 652 14.05 20.82 -10.39
CA ARG A 652 15.31 21.56 -10.60
C ARG A 652 15.17 22.99 -10.09
N PRO A 653 16.25 23.59 -9.52
CA PRO A 653 16.23 24.98 -9.13
C PRO A 653 15.95 25.85 -10.36
N LEU A 654 14.75 26.39 -10.44
CA LEU A 654 14.54 27.64 -11.17
C LEU A 654 15.30 28.71 -10.39
N ASN A 655 16.03 29.58 -11.08
CA ASN A 655 16.69 30.76 -10.50
C ASN A 655 15.71 31.76 -9.84
N SER A 656 14.49 31.36 -9.50
CA SER A 656 13.44 32.17 -8.89
C SER A 656 13.52 32.10 -7.36
N GLY A 657 14.49 32.80 -6.78
CA GLY A 657 14.50 33.16 -5.35
C GLY A 657 13.57 34.32 -5.01
N LEU A 658 12.82 34.82 -5.99
CA LEU A 658 12.13 36.11 -5.94
C LEU A 658 10.67 36.00 -6.38
N THR A 659 10.03 34.85 -6.21
CA THR A 659 8.60 34.73 -6.54
C THR A 659 7.74 35.26 -5.39
N VAL A 660 7.54 36.58 -5.37
CA VAL A 660 6.43 37.23 -4.65
C VAL A 660 5.29 37.40 -5.65
N HIS A 661 4.59 36.31 -5.99
CA HIS A 661 3.28 36.45 -6.63
C HIS A 661 2.28 36.86 -5.56
N ARG A 662 1.38 37.82 -5.85
CA ARG A 662 0.20 38.02 -5.00
C ARG A 662 -0.67 36.78 -5.10
N SER A 663 -1.45 36.47 -4.06
CA SER A 663 -2.47 35.41 -4.14
C SER A 663 -3.44 35.59 -5.31
N GLU A 664 -3.59 36.82 -5.79
CA GLU A 664 -4.44 37.23 -6.92
C GLU A 664 -3.80 36.96 -8.29
N ASP A 665 -2.47 36.90 -8.36
CA ASP A 665 -1.69 36.69 -9.59
C ASP A 665 -1.33 35.20 -9.81
N MET A 666 -1.70 34.34 -8.87
CA MET A 666 -1.47 32.90 -8.92
C MET A 666 -2.48 32.26 -9.88
N GLY A 667 -1.97 31.56 -10.90
CA GLY A 667 -2.80 30.75 -11.79
C GLY A 667 -3.61 29.68 -11.02
N PRO A 668 -4.60 29.04 -11.65
CA PRO A 668 -5.49 28.09 -10.98
C PRO A 668 -4.76 26.89 -10.38
N LYS A 669 -3.57 26.55 -10.91
CA LYS A 669 -2.72 25.46 -10.40
C LYS A 669 -1.45 26.01 -9.77
N ILE A 670 -1.11 25.48 -8.60
CA ILE A 670 0.12 25.79 -7.90
C ILE A 670 1.28 25.04 -8.57
N LYS A 671 2.36 25.76 -8.92
CA LYS A 671 3.60 25.17 -9.45
C LYS A 671 4.65 25.08 -8.34
N PRO A 672 5.05 23.87 -7.90
CA PRO A 672 6.10 23.72 -6.90
C PRO A 672 7.45 24.27 -7.39
N THR A 673 8.25 24.81 -6.47
CA THR A 673 9.62 25.28 -6.74
C THR A 673 10.64 24.51 -5.89
N SER A 674 11.93 24.59 -6.22
CA SER A 674 12.98 24.02 -5.37
C SER A 674 13.06 24.74 -4.00
N PRO A 675 13.49 24.07 -2.92
CA PRO A 675 13.98 24.75 -1.73
C PRO A 675 15.05 25.79 -2.05
N TYR A 676 15.09 26.87 -1.26
CA TYR A 676 16.02 27.99 -1.46
C TYR A 676 17.22 27.82 -0.55
N PHE A 677 18.40 27.63 -1.14
CA PHE A 677 19.64 27.28 -0.43
C PHE A 677 20.56 28.49 -0.18
N GLN A 678 20.15 29.69 -0.57
CA GLN A 678 20.86 30.91 -0.22
C GLN A 678 20.31 31.45 1.09
N VAL A 679 21.19 31.87 2.00
CA VAL A 679 20.81 32.53 3.24
C VAL A 679 20.21 33.89 2.90
N HIS A 680 19.01 34.15 3.42
CA HIS A 680 18.26 35.37 3.14
C HIS A 680 17.26 35.66 4.26
N ASN A 681 16.77 36.91 4.28
CA ASN A 681 15.53 37.28 4.96
C ASN A 681 14.67 38.09 3.97
N ASP A 682 13.38 37.77 3.89
CA ASP A 682 12.47 38.19 2.82
C ASP A 682 12.21 39.70 2.76
N CYS A 683 12.53 40.44 3.83
CA CYS A 683 12.21 41.87 3.92
C CYS A 683 13.23 42.63 4.77
N SER A 684 13.78 43.74 4.26
CA SER A 684 14.50 44.68 5.11
C SER A 684 13.55 45.49 6.00
N HIS A 685 14.07 46.05 7.10
CA HIS A 685 13.28 46.89 8.02
C HIS A 685 12.78 48.17 7.33
N THR A 686 13.66 48.85 6.62
CA THR A 686 13.37 50.09 5.87
C THR A 686 12.31 49.86 4.79
N CYS A 687 12.38 48.73 4.08
CA CYS A 687 11.43 48.36 3.04
C CYS A 687 10.08 47.95 3.63
N GLY A 688 10.08 47.19 4.72
CA GLY A 688 8.87 46.73 5.38
C GLY A 688 7.93 47.87 5.77
N LEU A 689 8.48 48.95 6.35
CA LEU A 689 7.70 50.15 6.67
C LEU A 689 7.14 50.85 5.43
N LYS A 690 7.97 51.08 4.41
CA LYS A 690 7.56 51.72 3.15
C LYS A 690 6.53 50.92 2.37
N ARG A 691 6.54 49.59 2.53
CA ARG A 691 5.66 48.65 1.82
C ARG A 691 4.35 48.40 2.56
N PHE A 692 4.43 48.02 3.84
CA PHE A 692 3.28 47.47 4.55
C PHE A 692 2.35 48.54 5.10
N VAL A 693 2.86 49.73 5.46
CA VAL A 693 2.01 50.82 5.94
C VAL A 693 1.03 51.29 4.86
N PRO A 694 1.46 51.67 3.63
CA PRO A 694 0.52 52.08 2.59
C PRO A 694 -0.42 50.95 2.15
N MET A 695 0.06 49.70 2.16
CA MET A 695 -0.76 48.54 1.83
C MET A 695 -1.88 48.30 2.86
N LEU A 696 -1.59 48.44 4.15
CA LEU A 696 -2.58 48.34 5.23
C LEU A 696 -3.59 49.49 5.17
N GLU A 697 -3.15 50.71 4.87
CA GLU A 697 -4.03 51.86 4.64
C GLU A 697 -4.98 51.62 3.47
N ALA A 698 -4.48 51.08 2.35
CA ALA A 698 -5.29 50.70 1.19
C ALA A 698 -6.31 49.59 1.50
N LEU A 699 -6.01 48.71 2.47
CA LEU A 699 -6.93 47.70 3.00
C LEU A 699 -7.90 48.26 4.07
N GLY A 700 -7.95 49.58 4.25
CA GLY A 700 -8.86 50.25 5.18
C GLY A 700 -8.42 50.20 6.64
N LYS A 701 -7.15 49.88 6.94
CA LYS A 701 -6.58 49.86 8.29
C LYS A 701 -5.88 51.16 8.62
N ALA A 702 -6.65 52.26 8.66
CA ALA A 702 -6.16 53.57 9.03
C ALA A 702 -5.47 53.54 10.42
N GLY A 703 -4.33 54.23 10.54
CA GLY A 703 -3.55 54.26 11.79
C GLY A 703 -2.62 53.07 11.99
N ALA A 704 -2.47 52.16 11.02
CA ALA A 704 -1.52 51.05 11.07
C ALA A 704 -0.06 51.50 11.30
N ALA A 705 0.30 52.71 10.88
CA ALA A 705 1.62 53.30 11.12
C ALA A 705 1.97 53.46 12.62
N ASN A 706 0.96 53.56 13.48
CA ASN A 706 1.13 53.70 14.94
C ASN A 706 1.01 52.36 15.68
N LYS A 707 0.90 51.25 14.95
CA LYS A 707 0.71 49.91 15.49
C LYS A 707 1.93 49.04 15.20
N ARG A 708 2.05 47.93 15.92
CA ARG A 708 3.10 46.95 15.64
C ARG A 708 2.71 46.09 14.44
N ILE A 709 3.50 46.18 13.38
CA ILE A 709 3.34 45.44 12.13
C ILE A 709 4.43 44.37 12.06
N ARG A 710 4.03 43.11 11.84
CA ARG A 710 4.95 41.97 11.71
C ARG A 710 4.65 41.22 10.41
N LEU A 711 5.70 40.84 9.68
CA LEU A 711 5.61 39.85 8.61
C LEU A 711 6.02 38.49 9.20
N ILE A 712 5.10 37.54 9.24
CA ILE A 712 5.32 36.21 9.79
C ILE A 712 5.20 35.18 8.68
N ASN A 713 6.25 34.39 8.51
CA ASN A 713 6.22 33.21 7.67
C ASN A 713 5.79 32.02 8.52
N VAL A 714 4.84 31.25 7.99
CA VAL A 714 4.36 30.00 8.56
C VAL A 714 4.79 28.88 7.65
N TRP A 715 5.63 27.98 8.16
CA TRP A 715 6.23 26.91 7.37
C TRP A 715 5.92 25.54 7.96
N ARG A 716 5.54 24.59 7.10
CA ARG A 716 5.40 23.18 7.49
C ARG A 716 5.64 22.19 6.33
N PRO A 717 6.02 20.94 6.64
CA PRO A 717 6.00 19.83 5.69
C PRO A 717 4.55 19.49 5.30
N ILE A 718 4.28 19.14 4.04
CA ILE A 718 2.91 18.90 3.56
C ILE A 718 2.43 17.46 3.80
N ASP A 719 3.16 16.48 3.30
CA ASP A 719 2.65 15.09 3.24
C ASP A 719 3.30 14.17 4.29
N HIS A 720 4.59 14.36 4.57
CA HIS A 720 5.38 13.47 5.43
C HIS A 720 6.45 14.28 6.20
N PRO A 721 7.08 13.69 7.23
CA PRO A 721 8.17 14.34 7.95
C PRO A 721 9.35 14.73 7.04
N VAL A 722 10.10 15.75 7.44
CA VAL A 722 11.30 16.17 6.71
C VAL A 722 12.40 15.12 6.86
N GLY A 723 12.90 14.61 5.74
CA GLY A 723 14.02 13.66 5.67
C GLY A 723 15.37 14.35 5.87
N ASP A 724 16.07 14.67 4.76
CA ASP A 724 17.45 15.17 4.82
C ASP A 724 17.61 16.64 4.35
N CYS A 725 16.57 17.29 3.80
CA CYS A 725 16.58 18.68 3.33
C CYS A 725 15.81 19.61 4.27
N HIS A 726 16.46 20.09 5.33
CA HIS A 726 15.81 20.82 6.41
C HIS A 726 15.64 22.32 6.13
N LEU A 727 14.80 22.98 6.93
CA LEU A 727 14.79 24.44 7.04
C LEU A 727 15.64 24.82 8.26
N ALA A 728 16.68 25.61 8.04
CA ALA A 728 17.46 26.24 9.10
C ALA A 728 16.95 27.67 9.33
N LEU A 729 16.80 28.03 10.60
CA LEU A 729 16.42 29.36 11.08
C LEU A 729 17.55 29.92 11.94
N CYS A 730 17.97 31.15 11.65
CA CYS A 730 18.94 31.87 12.47
C CYS A 730 18.21 32.51 13.65
N ASP A 731 18.74 32.36 14.86
CA ASP A 731 18.25 33.11 16.02
C ASP A 731 18.49 34.61 15.79
N GLY A 732 17.40 35.36 15.69
CA GLY A 732 17.44 36.78 15.37
C GLY A 732 18.16 37.61 16.43
N SER A 733 18.30 37.13 17.67
CA SER A 733 19.10 37.81 18.70
C SER A 733 20.61 37.73 18.44
N THR A 734 21.02 36.79 17.59
CA THR A 734 22.41 36.52 17.21
C THR A 734 22.75 37.01 15.81
N PHE A 735 21.79 37.61 15.12
CA PHE A 735 21.96 38.08 13.75
C PHE A 735 22.96 39.24 13.68
N ASP A 736 23.97 39.11 12.83
CA ASP A 736 25.02 40.12 12.64
C ASP A 736 24.67 41.05 11.48
N GLU A 737 23.94 42.13 11.79
CA GLU A 737 23.49 43.11 10.79
C GLU A 737 24.67 43.76 10.04
N GLU A 738 25.84 43.91 10.66
CA GLU A 738 27.04 44.49 10.03
C GLU A 738 27.56 43.65 8.85
N ARG A 739 27.28 42.35 8.87
CA ARG A 739 27.66 41.40 7.81
C ARG A 739 26.56 41.22 6.76
N CYS A 740 25.45 41.93 6.86
CA CYS A 740 24.34 41.85 5.92
C CYS A 740 24.41 42.95 4.85
N GLN A 741 23.84 42.68 3.67
CA GLN A 741 23.59 43.70 2.65
C GLN A 741 22.09 43.74 2.33
N GLU A 742 21.53 44.93 2.20
CA GLU A 742 20.20 45.12 1.62
C GLU A 742 20.31 45.03 0.10
N GLY A 743 19.54 44.13 -0.52
CA GLY A 743 19.56 43.95 -1.96
C GLY A 743 18.19 44.19 -2.62
N ILE A 744 18.21 44.73 -3.83
CA ILE A 744 17.03 45.15 -4.59
C ILE A 744 16.56 43.99 -5.48
N GLY A 745 15.38 43.44 -5.18
CA GLY A 745 14.69 42.47 -6.01
C GLY A 745 13.63 43.14 -6.89
N VAL A 746 13.78 43.07 -8.22
CA VAL A 746 12.78 43.60 -9.16
C VAL A 746 12.05 42.44 -9.84
N ILE A 747 10.74 42.36 -9.68
CA ILE A 747 9.89 41.29 -10.26
C ILE A 747 8.89 41.88 -11.27
N PRO A 748 8.20 41.06 -12.09
CA PRO A 748 7.29 41.55 -13.13
C PRO A 748 6.19 42.45 -12.55
N GLY A 749 5.91 43.58 -13.20
CA GLY A 749 4.98 44.61 -12.71
C GLY A 749 5.65 45.79 -11.98
N ASN A 750 6.96 46.02 -12.18
CA ASN A 750 7.75 47.10 -11.56
C ASN A 750 7.77 47.08 -10.03
N TYR A 751 7.65 45.89 -9.46
CA TYR A 751 7.64 45.73 -8.02
C TYR A 751 9.06 45.55 -7.49
N VAL A 752 9.44 46.42 -6.55
CA VAL A 752 10.74 46.42 -5.88
C VAL A 752 10.56 45.83 -4.48
N CYS A 753 11.26 44.75 -4.17
CA CYS A 753 11.32 44.16 -2.85
C CYS A 753 12.77 44.11 -2.37
N ASP A 754 13.02 44.66 -1.18
CA ASP A 754 14.37 44.63 -0.62
C ASP A 754 14.52 43.39 0.25
N VAL A 755 15.39 42.49 -0.20
CA VAL A 755 15.75 41.24 0.46
C VAL A 755 17.04 41.46 1.22
N LEU A 756 17.12 40.99 2.46
CA LEU A 756 18.36 40.98 3.22
C LEU A 756 19.18 39.76 2.81
N TYR A 757 20.44 39.99 2.47
CA TYR A 757 21.41 38.96 2.09
C TYR A 757 22.56 38.94 3.11
N PRO A 758 22.48 38.06 4.12
CA PRO A 758 23.53 37.90 5.12
C PRO A 758 24.82 37.32 4.53
N GLY A 759 25.94 37.92 4.92
CA GLY A 759 27.26 37.29 4.88
C GLY A 759 27.47 36.37 6.08
N TYR A 760 28.52 35.54 6.03
CA TYR A 760 28.88 34.65 7.13
C TYR A 760 29.36 35.45 8.37
N SER A 761 28.91 35.04 9.55
CA SER A 761 29.40 35.54 10.85
C SER A 761 29.36 34.43 11.91
N GLU A 762 30.44 34.27 12.67
CA GLU A 762 30.54 33.31 13.79
C GLU A 762 29.54 33.59 14.93
N LYS A 763 28.98 34.81 14.98
CA LYS A 763 27.97 35.16 15.99
C LYS A 763 26.64 34.45 15.75
N GLN A 764 26.32 34.12 14.50
CA GLN A 764 25.01 33.63 14.11
C GLN A 764 24.79 32.18 14.56
N LYS A 765 23.70 31.95 15.29
CA LYS A 765 23.30 30.61 15.75
C LYS A 765 22.15 30.10 14.92
N TRP A 766 22.29 28.88 14.42
CA TRP A 766 21.33 28.25 13.52
C TRP A 766 20.63 27.09 14.20
N TYR A 767 19.32 26.99 13.97
CA TYR A 767 18.47 25.94 14.52
C TYR A 767 17.66 25.26 13.42
N TYR A 768 17.38 23.99 13.63
CA TYR A 768 16.43 23.22 12.83
C TYR A 768 15.66 22.26 13.72
N MET A 769 14.70 21.53 13.15
CA MET A 769 14.00 20.45 13.85
C MET A 769 14.20 19.14 13.11
N SER A 770 14.86 18.18 13.76
CA SER A 770 15.04 16.85 13.18
C SER A 770 13.69 16.14 13.02
N HIS A 771 13.50 15.44 11.88
CA HIS A 771 12.28 14.68 11.58
C HIS A 771 10.98 15.48 11.77
N GLN A 772 10.99 16.78 11.43
CA GLN A 772 9.83 17.66 11.63
C GLN A 772 8.60 17.13 10.92
N ARG A 773 7.50 16.94 11.66
CA ARG A 773 6.25 16.36 11.16
C ARG A 773 5.30 17.41 10.56
N PRO A 774 4.32 16.98 9.73
CA PRO A 774 3.27 17.85 9.19
C PRO A 774 2.46 18.69 10.21
N ASP A 775 2.33 18.21 11.45
CA ASP A 775 1.65 18.91 12.56
C ASP A 775 2.56 19.92 13.29
N GLU A 776 3.88 19.92 13.02
CA GLU A 776 4.87 20.77 13.67
C GLU A 776 5.20 21.97 12.78
N VAL A 777 4.79 23.15 13.20
CA VAL A 777 4.74 24.34 12.35
C VAL A 777 5.70 25.41 12.85
N TRP A 778 6.62 25.83 12.00
CA TRP A 778 7.44 27.02 12.26
C TRP A 778 6.63 28.28 12.04
N LEU A 779 6.67 29.20 13.01
CA LEU A 779 6.31 30.59 12.82
C LEU A 779 7.58 31.40 13.01
N PHE A 780 7.96 32.20 12.01
CA PHE A 780 9.19 32.99 12.10
C PHE A 780 9.02 34.35 11.43
N LYS A 781 9.54 35.38 12.09
CA LYS A 781 9.40 36.78 11.68
C LYS A 781 10.39 37.11 10.57
N GLN A 782 9.89 37.69 9.50
CA GLN A 782 10.70 38.28 8.44
C GLN A 782 10.85 39.80 8.60
N PHE A 783 9.93 40.44 9.34
CA PHE A 783 9.92 41.87 9.63
C PHE A 783 9.14 42.16 10.91
N ASP A 784 9.57 43.18 11.66
CA ASP A 784 8.93 43.71 12.86
C ASP A 784 9.11 45.24 12.87
N SER A 785 8.01 46.00 12.94
CA SER A 785 8.06 47.47 12.84
C SER A 785 8.63 48.17 14.08
N ARG A 786 8.95 47.43 15.15
CA ARG A 786 9.64 47.99 16.30
C ARG A 786 10.96 48.68 15.87
N PRO A 787 11.29 49.86 16.42
CA PRO A 787 12.50 50.59 16.04
C PRO A 787 13.78 49.91 16.55
N ALA A 788 13.67 49.14 17.63
CA ALA A 788 14.74 48.36 18.22
C ALA A 788 14.14 47.21 19.03
N GLY A 789 14.93 46.17 19.26
CA GLY A 789 14.54 45.02 20.07
C GLY A 789 15.36 43.79 19.69
N PRO A 790 15.33 42.73 20.52
CA PRO A 790 15.92 41.46 20.11
C PRO A 790 15.16 40.92 18.89
N ALA A 791 15.89 40.30 17.98
CA ALA A 791 15.35 39.46 16.92
C ALA A 791 14.24 40.14 16.07
N LEU A 792 14.60 41.21 15.35
CA LEU A 792 13.68 41.92 14.45
C LEU A 792 13.39 41.15 13.15
N CYS A 793 14.27 40.23 12.77
CA CYS A 793 14.13 39.36 11.60
C CYS A 793 14.76 37.98 11.85
N CYS A 794 14.44 37.02 10.99
CA CYS A 794 14.91 35.64 11.07
C CYS A 794 15.48 35.23 9.70
N PRO A 795 16.80 35.41 9.49
CA PRO A 795 17.48 34.79 8.35
C PRO A 795 17.23 33.29 8.31
N HIS A 796 17.05 32.76 7.11
CA HIS A 796 16.73 31.35 6.94
C HIS A 796 17.29 30.79 5.63
N SER A 797 17.47 29.47 5.61
CA SER A 797 17.94 28.75 4.42
C SER A 797 17.50 27.29 4.45
N ALA A 798 17.36 26.68 3.27
CA ALA A 798 17.36 25.23 3.17
C ALA A 798 18.80 24.73 3.28
N PHE A 799 19.01 23.62 3.99
CA PHE A 799 20.30 22.94 4.02
C PHE A 799 20.12 21.44 3.98
N TRP A 800 21.19 20.73 3.62
CA TRP A 800 21.23 19.28 3.56
C TRP A 800 21.98 18.74 4.77
N GLU A 801 21.39 17.82 5.53
CA GLU A 801 22.07 17.10 6.62
C GLU A 801 22.98 16.00 6.07
N LYS A 802 22.59 15.37 4.96
CA LYS A 802 23.36 14.36 4.22
C LYS A 802 23.48 14.74 2.75
N SER A 803 24.40 14.10 2.02
CA SER A 803 24.56 14.35 0.58
C SER A 803 23.20 14.24 -0.14
N PRO A 804 22.87 15.14 -1.10
CA PRO A 804 21.63 15.07 -1.88
C PRO A 804 21.39 13.71 -2.55
N ASP A 805 22.45 12.96 -2.87
CA ASP A 805 22.40 11.64 -3.50
C ASP A 805 22.00 10.50 -2.53
N GLU A 806 22.00 10.77 -1.22
CA GLU A 806 21.62 9.82 -0.16
C GLU A 806 20.18 10.06 0.34
N CYS A 807 19.48 11.05 -0.23
CA CYS A 807 18.13 11.43 0.17
C CYS A 807 17.11 10.38 -0.27
N THR A 808 16.50 9.70 0.71
CA THR A 808 15.49 8.66 0.46
C THR A 808 14.07 9.20 0.34
N HIS A 809 13.82 10.44 0.82
CA HIS A 809 12.48 11.05 0.85
C HIS A 809 12.54 12.54 0.45
N PRO A 810 11.94 12.93 -0.70
CA PRO A 810 11.99 14.31 -1.17
C PRO A 810 11.15 15.23 -0.28
N ARG A 811 11.73 16.32 0.26
CA ARG A 811 10.97 17.32 1.02
C ARG A 811 9.88 17.94 0.15
N LYS A 812 8.65 17.95 0.65
CA LYS A 812 7.54 18.73 0.13
C LYS A 812 6.96 19.59 1.25
N SER A 813 7.00 20.91 1.10
CA SER A 813 6.63 21.86 2.16
C SER A 813 5.86 23.06 1.63
N ILE A 814 5.07 23.70 2.48
CA ILE A 814 4.42 24.98 2.19
C ILE A 814 4.96 26.05 3.13
N GLU A 815 5.10 27.25 2.59
CA GLU A 815 5.45 28.46 3.32
C GLU A 815 4.39 29.53 3.01
N VAL A 816 3.75 30.07 4.03
CA VAL A 816 2.70 31.10 3.91
C VAL A 816 3.20 32.38 4.57
N ARG A 817 3.08 33.51 3.87
CA ARG A 817 3.47 34.81 4.41
C ARG A 817 2.23 35.58 4.86
N ALA A 818 2.21 35.96 6.13
CA ALA A 818 1.10 36.68 6.74
C ALA A 818 1.57 38.00 7.33
N LEU A 819 0.83 39.07 7.05
CA LEU A 819 0.99 40.35 7.71
C LEU A 819 0.11 40.39 8.96
N VAL A 820 0.69 40.72 10.09
CA VAL A 820 0.02 40.77 11.40
C VAL A 820 0.12 42.18 11.95
N VAL A 821 -1.00 42.73 12.38
CA VAL A 821 -1.10 44.03 13.05
C VAL A 821 -1.65 43.81 14.45
N SER A 822 -0.92 44.30 15.45
CA SER A 822 -1.30 44.29 16.85
C SER A 822 -1.13 45.72 17.43
N PRO A 823 -1.71 46.01 18.60
CA PRO A 823 -1.60 47.30 19.26
C PRO A 823 -0.18 47.87 19.32
#